data_AF-A0A7Y4QGT1-F1
#
_entry.id   AF-A0A7Y4QGT1-F1
#
_cell.length_a   1.000
_cell.length_b   1.000
_cell.length_c   1.000
_cell.angle_alpha   90.00
_cell.angle_beta   90.00
_cell.angle_gamma   90.00
#
_symmetry.space_group_name_H-M   'P 1'
#
loop_
_entity.id
_entity.type
_entity.pdbx_description
1 polymer ?
#
loop_
_entity_poly.entity_id
_entity_poly.type
_entity_poly.pdbx_seq_one_letter_code
_entity_poly.pdbx_strand_id
1 'polypeptide(L)'
;MKHSHFISPSRYCIAMLAGGALVIADYATAAEQPPLGPIGTTAAYILDSASAPRETTARRLVISLGPVETHGSGTFQWLNLDATKVNGDEFRVSVLAKAYPNRLLNTAATNLARYVLQEGNAQPKEFVHRVTGEPVLPTTGAWKFLWPRAESGDFQNGVSATRVAWLGHYYKLESSERIANNHALPTPRRIELLPDVLVGVPSNTRTKDDTRRYDESEYEMIRLTRENYAEMIRAGMNCFRVDAEQAGWLADEPVFLWGIGGKDVPYPECLFRSTWIGPALFLDEPAVHTRDYSVRPRMAKDPSLRKSISPQFMFQQFTNVFHEAVSGTPWSLIKNLRERADVDLGTLNFPQRNLYSWETMVATAAWQLTAGPEVGPRAMVFEPPGRLGSRRTLPEMNMAYGCQLSPEYPANLAGVIYGFLRGAARPNDKDWGVSIYGAVDRADAPWLLTHAYDLGATHFFFWDNYQMACVPYGEYLSHTRHLQAHVQSRPKRDLARLKRAAETLILLPPGYDLGHTHTGRGNLWGLGELNLERKNREGIRYRQVMGNFFTEIERCLRLGFAFDLRWDLDGLPLDGYREIVRVREDGRVEITADGKRTIRKGPRVPERPSGKPPQLAVELSGIEGELPRTITARAQVEEGSAAVYYTTGTDRQGVYQNAMVLWELYGPEEEDYRTLPGHVIQTATPDRASHVETRFTLSQPGHYRLRAATTDLAGRSTVVWKGFNAGK
;
A
#
# COMPACT_ATOMS: atom_id res chain seq x y z
N MET A 1 53.67 -8.60 -40.81
CA MET A 1 55.09 -8.73 -41.22
C MET A 1 55.89 -9.00 -39.95
N LYS A 2 56.54 -10.18 -39.88
CA LYS A 2 57.74 -10.60 -39.10
C LYS A 2 58.05 -9.89 -37.78
N HIS A 3 58.51 -10.47 -36.67
CA HIS A 3 58.88 -11.80 -36.17
C HIS A 3 59.37 -11.46 -34.73
N SER A 4 58.90 -12.09 -33.64
CA SER A 4 59.60 -13.18 -32.93
C SER A 4 61.10 -12.90 -32.69
N HIS A 5 61.73 -12.94 -31.51
CA HIS A 5 61.90 -14.01 -30.52
C HIS A 5 62.94 -13.47 -29.47
N PHE A 6 62.85 -13.67 -28.14
CA PHE A 6 63.07 -14.88 -27.30
C PHE A 6 64.54 -15.03 -26.77
N ILE A 7 64.66 -15.50 -25.51
CA ILE A 7 65.77 -16.26 -24.87
C ILE A 7 67.03 -15.46 -24.43
N SER A 8 67.69 -15.64 -23.27
CA SER A 8 67.55 -16.36 -21.98
C SER A 8 68.93 -16.12 -21.25
N PRO A 9 69.46 -16.97 -20.35
CA PRO A 9 69.41 -16.86 -18.89
C PRO A 9 70.80 -16.76 -18.23
N SER A 10 70.84 -16.91 -16.90
CA SER A 10 71.89 -17.51 -16.04
C SER A 10 72.36 -16.58 -14.90
N ARG A 11 72.77 -17.02 -13.71
CA ARG A 11 72.74 -18.27 -12.92
C ARG A 11 73.17 -17.88 -11.50
N TYR A 12 72.63 -18.57 -10.49
CA TYR A 12 73.15 -18.86 -9.15
C TYR A 12 74.27 -18.00 -8.53
N CYS A 13 74.03 -17.51 -7.30
CA CYS A 13 74.89 -17.85 -6.15
C CYS A 13 74.12 -17.77 -4.83
N ILE A 14 74.28 -18.84 -4.05
CA ILE A 14 73.80 -19.04 -2.68
C ILE A 14 74.78 -18.35 -1.74
N ALA A 15 74.29 -17.58 -0.78
CA ALA A 15 74.99 -17.29 0.46
C ALA A 15 73.98 -17.30 1.61
N MET A 16 74.02 -18.38 2.41
CA MET A 16 73.43 -18.43 3.74
C MET A 16 74.23 -17.50 4.66
N LEU A 17 73.56 -16.55 5.30
CA LEU A 17 73.99 -16.04 6.60
C LEU A 17 72.74 -15.86 7.47
N ALA A 18 72.73 -16.62 8.57
CA ALA A 18 71.78 -16.55 9.65
C ALA A 18 71.95 -15.23 10.42
N GLY A 19 70.84 -14.67 10.91
CA GLY A 19 70.90 -13.65 11.95
C GLY A 19 69.69 -12.73 11.97
N GLY A 20 68.94 -12.77 13.07
CA GLY A 20 68.14 -11.63 13.53
C GLY A 20 66.69 -11.64 13.07
N ALA A 21 65.83 -12.22 13.91
CA ALA A 21 64.42 -11.89 13.93
C ALA A 21 64.24 -10.38 14.17
N LEU A 22 63.65 -9.69 13.20
CA LEU A 22 62.84 -8.51 13.45
C LEU A 22 61.55 -8.69 12.67
N VAL A 23 60.61 -9.40 13.29
CA VAL A 23 59.21 -9.32 12.90
C VAL A 23 58.78 -7.91 13.29
N ILE A 24 58.84 -6.97 12.34
CA ILE A 24 58.06 -5.76 12.43
C ILE A 24 56.63 -6.23 12.18
N ALA A 25 55.94 -6.54 13.27
CA ALA A 25 54.50 -6.66 13.25
C ALA A 25 53.96 -5.29 12.87
N ASP A 26 53.42 -5.18 11.65
CA ASP A 26 52.53 -4.10 11.29
C ASP A 26 51.38 -4.10 12.30
N TYR A 27 51.37 -3.08 13.17
CA TYR A 27 50.27 -2.82 14.10
C TYR A 27 49.05 -2.33 13.31
N ALA A 28 48.30 -3.28 12.75
CA ALA A 28 46.90 -3.06 12.45
C ALA A 28 46.13 -3.14 13.77
N THR A 29 45.70 -2.00 14.30
CA THR A 29 44.78 -1.89 15.45
C THR A 29 43.40 -2.45 15.08
N ALA A 30 43.22 -3.76 15.20
CA ALA A 30 41.93 -4.43 15.19
C ALA A 30 41.29 -4.25 16.57
N ALA A 31 40.14 -3.54 16.64
CA ALA A 31 39.39 -3.21 17.86
C ALA A 31 39.39 -4.36 18.90
N GLU A 32 39.97 -4.14 20.09
CA GLU A 32 40.17 -5.17 21.11
C GLU A 32 38.81 -5.60 21.73
N GLN A 33 38.42 -6.86 21.51
CA GLN A 33 37.06 -7.38 21.15
C GLN A 33 36.12 -7.74 22.34
N PRO A 34 34.80 -8.06 22.20
CA PRO A 34 34.04 -8.54 21.01
C PRO A 34 32.59 -8.01 20.84
N PRO A 35 31.82 -8.45 19.83
CA PRO A 35 31.69 -7.84 18.50
C PRO A 35 31.70 -6.30 18.40
N LEU A 36 31.46 -5.54 19.47
CA LEU A 36 31.51 -4.07 19.42
C LEU A 36 32.78 -3.52 20.08
N GLY A 37 33.24 -4.14 21.15
CA GLY A 37 34.42 -3.70 21.93
C GLY A 37 34.54 -4.45 23.26
N PRO A 38 35.45 -4.04 24.14
CA PRO A 38 35.72 -4.76 25.39
C PRO A 38 34.48 -4.79 26.30
N ILE A 39 34.16 -5.94 26.87
CA ILE A 39 33.10 -6.08 27.88
C ILE A 39 33.40 -5.17 29.07
N GLY A 40 32.37 -4.50 29.59
CA GLY A 40 32.47 -3.56 30.70
C GLY A 40 32.75 -2.12 30.27
N THR A 41 33.00 -1.87 28.99
CA THR A 41 33.34 -0.52 28.49
C THR A 41 32.13 0.39 28.59
N THR A 42 32.30 1.54 29.22
CA THR A 42 31.28 2.57 29.38
C THR A 42 31.84 3.91 28.94
N ALA A 43 31.03 4.71 28.25
CA ALA A 43 31.33 6.09 27.89
C ALA A 43 30.15 6.98 28.31
N ALA A 44 30.41 7.92 29.21
CA ALA A 44 29.44 8.91 29.66
C ALA A 44 29.66 10.22 28.91
N TYR A 45 28.56 10.83 28.46
CA TYR A 45 28.58 12.08 27.74
C TYR A 45 27.59 13.07 28.33
N ILE A 46 27.94 14.35 28.29
CA ILE A 46 27.10 15.47 28.73
C ILE A 46 26.76 16.36 27.55
N LEU A 47 25.55 16.92 27.56
CA LEU A 47 25.06 17.81 26.51
C LEU A 47 26.00 18.99 26.31
N ASP A 48 26.43 19.20 25.07
CA ASP A 48 27.30 20.30 24.67
C ASP A 48 26.45 21.44 24.09
N SER A 49 25.85 22.23 24.99
CA SER A 49 24.97 23.35 24.63
C SER A 49 25.43 24.64 25.28
N ALA A 50 25.41 25.74 24.52
CA ALA A 50 25.65 27.09 25.02
C ALA A 50 24.41 27.72 25.68
N SER A 51 23.21 27.24 25.34
CA SER A 51 21.93 27.68 25.91
C SER A 51 21.41 26.69 26.94
N ALA A 52 20.60 27.17 27.89
CA ALA A 52 19.87 26.31 28.82
C ALA A 52 18.98 25.32 28.03
N PRO A 53 19.17 24.01 28.18
CA PRO A 53 18.38 23.01 27.48
C PRO A 53 16.95 22.95 27.99
N ARG A 54 16.01 22.58 27.12
CA ARG A 54 14.59 22.40 27.48
C ARG A 54 14.38 21.11 28.28
N GLU A 55 13.29 21.04 29.04
CA GLU A 55 13.02 19.99 30.05
C GLU A 55 13.14 18.56 29.53
N THR A 56 12.65 18.28 28.31
CA THR A 56 12.69 16.92 27.72
C THR A 56 14.00 16.59 26.99
N THR A 57 14.93 17.54 26.91
CA THR A 57 16.24 17.31 26.29
C THR A 57 17.06 16.36 27.17
N ALA A 58 17.67 15.34 26.60
CA ALA A 58 18.60 14.50 27.32
C ALA A 58 19.85 15.32 27.69
N ARG A 59 20.09 15.50 28.99
CA ARG A 59 21.26 16.23 29.52
C ARG A 59 22.50 15.35 29.57
N ARG A 60 22.32 14.06 29.88
CA ARG A 60 23.39 13.08 30.01
C ARG A 60 22.99 11.80 29.30
N LEU A 61 23.94 11.19 28.60
CA LEU A 61 23.77 9.86 28.03
C LEU A 61 24.97 8.98 28.39
N VAL A 62 24.72 7.69 28.61
CA VAL A 62 25.76 6.70 28.89
C VAL A 62 25.60 5.56 27.90
N ILE A 63 26.67 5.26 27.17
CA ILE A 63 26.74 4.11 26.25
C ILE A 63 27.59 3.04 26.90
N SER A 64 27.10 1.81 26.98
CA SER A 64 27.87 0.72 27.59
C SER A 64 27.80 -0.61 26.86
N LEU A 65 28.89 -1.37 26.95
CA LEU A 65 29.09 -2.67 26.33
C LEU A 65 29.03 -3.79 27.37
N GLY A 66 27.95 -4.55 27.32
CA GLY A 66 27.65 -5.63 28.25
C GLY A 66 28.22 -6.99 27.84
N PRO A 67 27.68 -8.07 28.43
CA PRO A 67 28.06 -9.45 28.14
C PRO A 67 27.85 -9.82 26.67
N VAL A 68 28.51 -10.90 26.28
CA VAL A 68 28.45 -11.47 24.93
C VAL A 68 27.64 -12.75 24.96
N GLU A 69 26.75 -12.90 23.98
CA GLU A 69 25.95 -14.10 23.76
C GLU A 69 26.29 -14.72 22.41
N THR A 70 26.39 -16.04 22.35
CA THR A 70 26.56 -16.77 21.09
C THR A 70 25.25 -17.46 20.73
N HIS A 71 24.75 -17.12 19.54
CA HIS A 71 23.57 -17.72 18.93
C HIS A 71 24.01 -18.50 17.69
N GLY A 72 23.16 -19.38 17.14
CA GLY A 72 23.50 -20.13 15.93
C GLY A 72 23.86 -19.24 14.71
N SER A 73 23.43 -17.98 14.72
CA SER A 73 23.69 -16.96 13.69
C SER A 73 24.96 -16.11 13.93
N GLY A 74 25.68 -16.33 15.03
CA GLY A 74 26.93 -15.62 15.35
C GLY A 74 27.03 -15.15 16.80
N THR A 75 28.06 -14.35 17.05
CA THR A 75 28.33 -13.75 18.36
C THR A 75 27.77 -12.34 18.43
N PHE A 76 27.04 -12.03 19.49
CA PHE A 76 26.37 -10.75 19.72
C PHE A 76 26.81 -10.16 21.07
N GLN A 77 26.83 -8.84 21.19
CA GLN A 77 27.11 -8.14 22.45
C GLN A 77 25.96 -7.22 22.82
N TRP A 78 25.69 -7.13 24.12
CA TRP A 78 24.77 -6.13 24.64
C TRP A 78 25.34 -4.72 24.50
N LEU A 79 24.58 -3.84 23.86
CA LEU A 79 24.80 -2.41 23.79
C LEU A 79 23.65 -1.72 24.51
N ASN A 80 23.98 -0.93 25.55
CA ASN A 80 23.00 -0.14 26.28
C ASN A 80 23.21 1.35 26.02
N LEU A 81 22.09 2.07 25.93
CA LEU A 81 22.01 3.51 25.91
C LEU A 81 21.10 3.95 27.05
N ASP A 82 21.68 4.57 28.06
CA ASP A 82 20.99 5.20 29.17
C ASP A 82 20.93 6.71 28.93
N ALA A 83 19.79 7.33 29.19
CA ALA A 83 19.63 8.77 29.04
C ALA A 83 18.87 9.37 30.22
N THR A 84 19.39 10.49 30.72
CA THR A 84 18.76 11.31 31.77
C THR A 84 18.40 12.67 31.18
N LYS A 85 17.11 13.03 31.23
CA LYS A 85 16.57 14.31 30.75
C LYS A 85 16.83 15.43 31.76
N VAL A 86 16.69 16.68 31.33
CA VAL A 86 16.88 17.87 32.19
C VAL A 86 15.92 17.85 33.38
N ASN A 87 14.69 17.39 33.16
CA ASN A 87 13.68 17.24 34.22
C ASN A 87 13.92 16.06 35.17
N GLY A 88 14.97 15.26 34.95
CA GLY A 88 15.34 14.11 35.80
C GLY A 88 14.70 12.78 35.41
N ASP A 89 13.78 12.77 34.44
CA ASP A 89 13.26 11.52 33.88
C ASP A 89 14.37 10.75 33.15
N GLU A 90 14.26 9.43 33.14
CA GLU A 90 15.25 8.54 32.54
C GLU A 90 14.61 7.54 31.60
N PHE A 91 15.39 7.04 30.64
CA PHE A 91 15.02 5.87 29.85
C PHE A 91 16.28 5.11 29.41
N ARG A 92 16.10 3.82 29.13
CA ARG A 92 17.15 2.92 28.67
C ARG A 92 16.72 2.16 27.43
N VAL A 93 17.63 2.05 26.47
CA VAL A 93 17.48 1.21 25.29
C VAL A 93 18.62 0.19 25.28
N SER A 94 18.29 -1.09 25.23
CA SER A 94 19.25 -2.19 25.19
C SER A 94 19.06 -3.01 23.92
N VAL A 95 20.15 -3.29 23.21
CA VAL A 95 20.14 -4.19 22.05
C VAL A 95 21.21 -5.25 22.16
N LEU A 96 20.89 -6.45 21.67
CA LEU A 96 21.86 -7.50 21.47
C LEU A 96 22.29 -7.49 20.01
N ALA A 97 23.53 -7.09 19.72
CA ALA A 97 23.97 -6.71 18.38
C ALA A 97 25.28 -7.38 17.96
N LYS A 98 25.40 -7.77 16.68
CA LYS A 98 26.66 -8.23 16.08
C LYS A 98 27.54 -7.11 15.53
N ALA A 99 26.99 -5.91 15.41
CA ALA A 99 27.66 -4.71 14.93
C ALA A 99 26.91 -3.48 15.45
N TYR A 100 27.59 -2.34 15.56
CA TYR A 100 26.96 -1.11 16.04
C TYR A 100 25.75 -0.77 15.15
N PRO A 101 24.58 -0.41 15.70
CA PRO A 101 23.35 -0.25 14.92
C PRO A 101 23.54 0.62 13.66
N ASN A 102 23.23 0.09 12.48
CA ASN A 102 23.38 0.83 11.22
C ASN A 102 22.35 1.96 11.12
N ARG A 103 22.65 3.04 10.37
CA ARG A 103 21.69 4.13 10.10
C ARG A 103 20.50 3.67 9.25
N LEU A 104 20.69 2.68 8.39
CA LEU A 104 19.65 2.06 7.59
C LEU A 104 18.96 0.97 8.41
N LEU A 105 17.65 1.12 8.60
CA LEU A 105 16.84 0.23 9.44
C LEU A 105 16.93 -1.23 8.99
N ASN A 106 16.81 -1.51 7.69
CA ASN A 106 16.86 -2.87 7.15
C ASN A 106 18.22 -3.53 7.40
N THR A 107 19.32 -2.79 7.25
CA THR A 107 20.66 -3.29 7.58
C THR A 107 20.79 -3.54 9.08
N ALA A 108 20.27 -2.64 9.91
CA ALA A 108 20.28 -2.82 11.36
C ALA A 108 19.50 -4.07 11.79
N ALA A 109 18.31 -4.32 11.21
CA ALA A 109 17.49 -5.48 11.53
C ALA A 109 18.24 -6.81 11.33
N THR A 110 19.08 -6.92 10.29
CA THR A 110 19.90 -8.13 10.09
C THR A 110 21.04 -8.32 11.10
N ASN A 111 21.34 -7.30 11.91
CA ASN A 111 22.44 -7.27 12.87
C ASN A 111 22.00 -7.34 14.33
N LEU A 112 20.70 -7.32 14.60
CA LEU A 112 20.15 -7.32 15.95
C LEU A 112 19.44 -8.63 16.25
N ALA A 113 19.67 -9.17 17.44
CA ALA A 113 18.99 -10.35 17.95
C ALA A 113 17.90 -9.99 18.98
N ARG A 114 18.07 -8.88 19.72
CA ARG A 114 17.12 -8.41 20.74
C ARG A 114 17.02 -6.89 20.74
N TYR A 115 15.84 -6.35 21.04
CA TYR A 115 15.56 -4.92 21.14
C TYR A 115 14.64 -4.65 22.34
N VAL A 116 15.17 -3.94 23.34
CA VAL A 116 14.53 -3.70 24.64
C VAL A 116 14.47 -2.20 24.94
N LEU A 117 13.31 -1.73 25.40
CA LEU A 117 13.08 -0.36 25.88
C LEU A 117 12.61 -0.39 27.33
N GLN A 118 13.16 0.50 28.15
CA GLN A 118 12.71 0.79 29.50
C GLN A 118 12.47 2.29 29.64
N GLU A 119 11.25 2.68 30.02
CA GLU A 119 10.86 4.08 30.20
C GLU A 119 10.72 4.36 31.70
N GLY A 120 11.58 5.21 32.24
CA GLY A 120 11.72 5.43 33.68
C GLY A 120 11.89 4.12 34.46
N ASN A 121 11.10 3.99 35.51
CA ASN A 121 11.08 2.80 36.38
C ASN A 121 10.09 1.72 35.92
N ALA A 122 9.50 1.86 34.72
CA ALA A 122 8.61 0.82 34.19
C ALA A 122 9.36 -0.48 33.92
N GLN A 123 8.64 -1.60 33.90
CA GLN A 123 9.22 -2.88 33.50
C GLN A 123 9.77 -2.77 32.05
N PRO A 124 11.02 -3.21 31.79
CA PRO A 124 11.56 -3.23 30.43
C PRO A 124 10.68 -4.06 29.49
N LYS A 125 10.56 -3.62 28.24
CA LYS A 125 9.76 -4.28 27.20
C LYS A 125 10.66 -4.72 26.07
N GLU A 126 10.57 -5.99 25.70
CA GLU A 126 11.25 -6.56 24.55
C GLU A 126 10.26 -6.76 23.40
N PHE A 127 10.53 -6.17 22.26
CA PHE A 127 9.63 -6.24 21.11
C PHE A 127 10.08 -7.34 20.15
N VAL A 128 9.26 -8.37 20.02
CA VAL A 128 9.61 -9.58 19.26
C VAL A 128 8.53 -9.91 18.24
N HIS A 129 8.95 -10.41 17.09
CA HIS A 129 8.06 -10.93 16.08
C HIS A 129 7.49 -12.24 16.59
N ARG A 130 6.15 -12.35 16.69
CA ARG A 130 5.44 -13.49 17.28
C ARG A 130 5.84 -14.84 16.67
N VAL A 131 6.02 -14.88 15.34
CA VAL A 131 6.35 -16.10 14.60
C VAL A 131 7.86 -16.38 14.52
N THR A 132 8.69 -15.41 14.13
CA THR A 132 10.12 -15.63 13.88
C THR A 132 10.99 -15.46 15.13
N GLY A 133 10.49 -14.76 16.15
CA GLY A 133 11.25 -14.38 17.34
C GLY A 133 12.23 -13.22 17.13
N GLU A 134 12.37 -12.71 15.90
CA GLU A 134 13.26 -11.61 15.55
C GLU A 134 12.84 -10.28 16.21
N PRO A 135 13.76 -9.34 16.47
CA PRO A 135 13.41 -8.07 17.08
C PRO A 135 12.57 -7.21 16.14
N VAL A 136 11.48 -6.65 16.65
CA VAL A 136 10.67 -5.65 15.93
C VAL A 136 11.20 -4.27 16.30
N LEU A 137 11.68 -3.53 15.30
CA LEU A 137 12.31 -2.22 15.47
C LEU A 137 11.33 -1.08 15.19
N PRO A 138 11.51 0.13 15.77
CA PRO A 138 10.69 1.29 15.48
C PRO A 138 10.78 1.72 14.01
N THR A 139 9.63 1.84 13.35
CA THR A 139 9.53 2.10 11.91
C THR A 139 9.14 3.53 11.56
N THR A 140 8.98 4.42 12.54
CA THR A 140 8.50 5.80 12.32
C THR A 140 9.37 6.60 11.35
N GLY A 141 10.63 6.24 11.16
CA GLY A 141 11.60 6.96 10.32
C GLY A 141 12.70 7.65 11.12
N ALA A 142 12.58 7.65 12.46
CA ALA A 142 13.57 8.22 13.37
C ALA A 142 14.85 7.39 13.50
N TRP A 143 14.85 6.12 13.08
CA TRP A 143 15.92 5.12 13.36
C TRP A 143 17.35 5.65 13.17
N LYS A 144 17.60 6.41 12.09
CA LYS A 144 18.91 6.97 11.76
C LYS A 144 19.48 7.90 12.85
N PHE A 145 18.65 8.40 13.76
CA PHE A 145 19.00 9.30 14.86
C PHE A 145 18.94 8.67 16.25
N LEU A 146 18.42 7.45 16.38
CA LEU A 146 18.15 6.83 17.67
C LEU A 146 19.42 6.40 18.43
N TRP A 147 20.53 6.21 17.71
CA TRP A 147 21.81 5.78 18.28
C TRP A 147 22.88 6.87 18.12
N PRO A 148 23.63 7.21 19.19
CA PRO A 148 24.70 8.20 19.12
C PRO A 148 25.76 7.87 18.06
N ARG A 149 26.39 8.89 17.49
CA ARG A 149 27.43 8.73 16.46
C ARG A 149 28.63 9.59 16.80
N ALA A 150 29.83 9.05 16.70
CA ALA A 150 31.05 9.86 16.72
C ALA A 150 30.92 11.00 15.69
N GLU A 151 31.27 12.22 16.09
CA GLU A 151 31.25 13.39 15.21
C GLU A 151 32.25 13.23 14.05
N SER A 152 33.40 12.64 14.34
CA SER A 152 34.44 12.31 13.36
C SER A 152 35.09 10.97 13.72
N GLY A 153 35.50 10.22 12.69
CA GLY A 153 36.10 8.90 12.85
C GLY A 153 35.15 7.84 13.41
N ASP A 154 35.74 6.73 13.84
CA ASP A 154 35.04 5.62 14.50
C ASP A 154 35.14 5.73 16.02
N PHE A 155 34.27 5.01 16.73
CA PHE A 155 34.39 4.89 18.18
C PHE A 155 35.69 4.16 18.58
N GLN A 156 36.39 4.72 19.56
CA GLN A 156 37.42 4.02 20.32
C GLN A 156 36.76 3.03 21.28
N ASN A 157 37.32 1.82 21.38
CA ASN A 157 36.80 0.73 22.22
C ASN A 157 35.29 0.45 22.00
N GLY A 158 34.78 0.72 20.79
CA GLY A 158 33.40 0.45 20.38
C GLY A 158 32.37 1.53 20.75
N VAL A 159 32.61 2.36 21.77
CA VAL A 159 31.61 3.33 22.27
C VAL A 159 32.15 4.72 22.65
N SER A 160 33.47 4.93 22.70
CA SER A 160 34.08 6.19 23.16
C SER A 160 34.50 7.08 21.99
N ALA A 161 34.12 8.36 22.01
CA ALA A 161 34.58 9.39 21.09
C ALA A 161 34.63 10.72 21.85
N THR A 162 35.45 11.68 21.44
CA THR A 162 35.53 13.00 22.12
C THR A 162 34.19 13.74 22.11
N ARG A 163 33.43 13.55 21.03
CA ARG A 163 32.11 14.15 20.83
C ARG A 163 31.21 13.22 20.03
N VAL A 164 29.93 13.19 20.37
CA VAL A 164 28.90 12.43 19.65
C VAL A 164 27.72 13.30 19.25
N ALA A 165 27.13 13.00 18.10
CA ALA A 165 25.84 13.54 17.66
C ALA A 165 24.72 12.55 17.97
N TRP A 166 23.64 13.02 18.60
CA TRP A 166 22.47 12.20 18.94
C TRP A 166 21.21 13.05 19.06
N LEU A 167 20.09 12.56 18.51
CA LEU A 167 18.77 13.22 18.53
C LEU A 167 18.79 14.73 18.19
N GLY A 168 19.66 15.15 17.27
CA GLY A 168 19.77 16.54 16.82
C GLY A 168 20.73 17.42 17.63
N HIS A 169 21.39 16.86 18.65
CA HIS A 169 22.28 17.57 19.57
C HIS A 169 23.69 16.97 19.56
N TYR A 170 24.65 17.70 20.11
CA TYR A 170 26.02 17.22 20.35
C TYR A 170 26.26 17.01 21.84
N TYR A 171 27.07 16.00 22.16
CA TYR A 171 27.46 15.66 23.52
C TYR A 171 28.97 15.48 23.61
N LYS A 172 29.57 16.03 24.66
CA LYS A 172 31.01 15.91 24.95
C LYS A 172 31.25 14.73 25.88
N LEU A 173 32.34 14.02 25.66
CA LEU A 173 32.77 12.93 26.55
C LEU A 173 33.09 13.51 27.94
N GLU A 174 32.44 12.95 28.96
CA GLU A 174 32.67 13.25 30.38
C GLU A 174 33.67 12.23 30.96
N SER A 175 33.42 10.94 30.73
CA SER A 175 34.31 9.87 31.17
C SER A 175 34.22 8.64 30.26
N SER A 176 35.29 7.85 30.25
CA SER A 176 35.32 6.53 29.62
C SER A 176 36.08 5.56 30.50
N GLU A 177 35.40 4.48 30.88
CA GLU A 177 35.89 3.55 31.90
C GLU A 177 35.57 2.11 31.49
N ARG A 178 36.28 1.16 32.09
CA ARG A 178 36.01 -0.26 31.92
C ARG A 178 35.69 -0.88 33.28
N ILE A 179 34.45 -1.31 33.46
CA ILE A 179 33.95 -1.87 34.71
C ILE A 179 33.48 -3.30 34.45
N ALA A 180 34.32 -4.29 34.79
CA ALA A 180 34.12 -5.68 34.39
C ALA A 180 32.82 -6.35 34.90
N ASN A 181 32.17 -5.80 35.94
CA ASN A 181 31.06 -6.44 36.66
C ASN A 181 29.78 -5.61 36.77
N ASN A 182 29.60 -4.53 35.98
CA ASN A 182 28.49 -3.59 36.16
C ASN A 182 27.43 -3.62 35.05
N HIS A 183 27.01 -4.82 34.63
CA HIS A 183 25.95 -4.99 33.62
C HIS A 183 24.86 -5.94 34.11
N ALA A 184 23.87 -5.39 34.82
CA ALA A 184 22.61 -6.09 35.02
C ALA A 184 21.90 -6.22 33.67
N LEU A 185 21.72 -7.46 33.19
CA LEU A 185 20.92 -7.71 31.99
C LEU A 185 19.45 -7.36 32.29
N PRO A 186 18.74 -6.73 31.35
CA PRO A 186 17.32 -6.46 31.55
C PRO A 186 16.55 -7.78 31.66
N THR A 187 15.54 -7.82 32.52
CA THR A 187 14.52 -8.88 32.57
C THR A 187 13.23 -8.35 31.96
N PRO A 188 13.10 -8.33 30.62
CA PRO A 188 11.98 -7.68 29.97
C PRO A 188 10.72 -8.53 29.96
N ARG A 189 9.57 -7.86 29.94
CA ARG A 189 8.32 -8.44 29.44
C ARG A 189 8.38 -8.49 27.92
N ARG A 190 8.12 -9.65 27.33
CA ARG A 190 8.04 -9.80 25.86
C ARG A 190 6.70 -9.28 25.33
N ILE A 191 6.77 -8.49 24.28
CA ILE A 191 5.63 -7.96 23.52
C ILE A 191 5.67 -8.61 22.13
N GLU A 192 4.77 -9.57 21.90
CA GLU A 192 4.76 -10.42 20.70
C GLU A 192 3.93 -9.81 19.55
N LEU A 193 4.61 -9.03 18.73
CA LEU A 193 4.04 -8.26 17.63
C LEU A 193 3.97 -9.07 16.33
N LEU A 194 3.05 -8.68 15.44
CA LEU A 194 2.88 -9.28 14.12
C LEU A 194 2.89 -8.17 13.04
N PRO A 195 4.06 -7.59 12.74
CA PRO A 195 4.17 -6.44 11.83
C PRO A 195 3.87 -6.78 10.36
N ASP A 196 3.87 -8.06 10.00
CA ASP A 196 3.56 -8.56 8.67
C ASP A 196 2.06 -8.87 8.45
N VAL A 197 1.22 -8.65 9.48
CA VAL A 197 -0.24 -8.76 9.43
C VAL A 197 -0.85 -7.69 10.34
N LEU A 198 -0.92 -6.46 9.85
CA LEU A 198 -1.59 -5.36 10.52
C LEU A 198 -3.10 -5.43 10.27
N VAL A 199 -3.88 -5.53 11.34
CA VAL A 199 -5.34 -5.62 11.28
C VAL A 199 -5.98 -4.54 12.15
N GLY A 200 -6.81 -3.68 11.56
CA GLY A 200 -7.31 -2.50 12.25
C GLY A 200 -8.54 -1.83 11.65
N VAL A 201 -8.93 -0.74 12.29
CA VAL A 201 -9.94 0.23 11.84
C VAL A 201 -9.38 1.65 11.97
N PRO A 202 -9.86 2.63 11.17
CA PRO A 202 -9.32 3.98 11.19
C PRO A 202 -9.87 4.84 12.34
N SER A 203 -10.90 4.40 13.06
CA SER A 203 -11.51 5.18 14.15
C SER A 203 -11.20 4.60 15.52
N ASN A 204 -11.39 5.41 16.57
CA ASN A 204 -11.41 4.98 17.97
C ASN A 204 -12.85 4.92 18.53
N THR A 205 -13.79 4.70 17.63
CA THR A 205 -15.23 4.55 17.86
C THR A 205 -15.71 3.26 17.20
N ARG A 206 -16.94 2.86 17.49
CA ARG A 206 -17.63 1.75 16.81
C ARG A 206 -19.09 2.08 16.61
N THR A 207 -19.74 1.33 15.72
CA THR A 207 -21.20 1.35 15.62
C THR A 207 -21.82 0.91 16.95
N LYS A 208 -22.89 1.59 17.37
CA LYS A 208 -23.65 1.23 18.58
C LYS A 208 -24.36 -0.09 18.41
N ASP A 209 -24.94 -0.31 17.24
CA ASP A 209 -25.60 -1.55 16.82
C ASP A 209 -24.88 -2.20 15.63
N ASP A 210 -25.15 -3.48 15.40
CA ASP A 210 -24.49 -4.29 14.36
C ASP A 210 -25.29 -4.38 13.04
N THR A 211 -26.36 -3.58 12.90
CA THR A 211 -27.20 -3.63 11.71
C THR A 211 -26.50 -2.93 10.56
N ARG A 212 -26.19 -3.69 9.50
CA ARG A 212 -25.71 -3.11 8.25
C ARG A 212 -26.83 -2.31 7.58
N ARG A 213 -26.52 -1.08 7.22
CA ARG A 213 -27.44 -0.12 6.60
C ARG A 213 -27.16 -0.04 5.11
N TYR A 214 -28.24 -0.10 4.31
CA TYR A 214 -28.17 -0.05 2.84
C TYR A 214 -28.88 1.17 2.23
N ASP A 215 -29.47 1.99 3.10
CA ASP A 215 -30.36 3.11 2.76
C ASP A 215 -29.68 4.48 2.87
N GLU A 216 -28.34 4.50 2.98
CA GLU A 216 -27.51 5.69 3.17
C GLU A 216 -27.72 6.40 4.53
N SER A 217 -28.43 5.78 5.47
CA SER A 217 -28.58 6.34 6.82
C SER A 217 -27.27 6.31 7.61
N GLU A 218 -27.06 7.35 8.44
CA GLU A 218 -25.87 7.49 9.29
C GLU A 218 -25.89 6.52 10.48
N TYR A 219 -24.73 5.98 10.83
CA TYR A 219 -24.57 5.14 12.02
C TYR A 219 -24.46 5.99 13.29
N GLU A 220 -25.11 5.56 14.37
CA GLU A 220 -24.79 6.07 15.71
C GLU A 220 -23.46 5.46 16.16
N MET A 221 -22.47 6.31 16.43
CA MET A 221 -21.12 5.90 16.82
C MET A 221 -20.89 6.13 18.32
N ILE A 222 -20.23 5.17 18.98
CA ILE A 222 -19.83 5.26 20.38
C ILE A 222 -18.33 5.06 20.54
N ARG A 223 -17.72 5.73 21.52
CA ARG A 223 -16.28 5.61 21.81
C ARG A 223 -15.94 4.19 22.26
N LEU A 224 -14.81 3.67 21.78
CA LEU A 224 -14.29 2.37 22.22
C LEU A 224 -13.87 2.41 23.69
N THR A 225 -14.32 1.43 24.46
CA THR A 225 -13.89 1.21 25.86
C THR A 225 -12.69 0.25 25.93
N ARG A 226 -12.11 0.10 27.11
CA ARG A 226 -11.04 -0.88 27.37
C ARG A 226 -11.48 -2.31 27.03
N GLU A 227 -12.72 -2.66 27.34
CA GLU A 227 -13.32 -3.97 27.05
C GLU A 227 -13.48 -4.20 25.55
N ASN A 228 -13.84 -3.16 24.79
CA ASN A 228 -13.91 -3.25 23.33
C ASN A 228 -12.53 -3.52 22.74
N TYR A 229 -11.49 -2.79 23.16
CA TYR A 229 -10.13 -3.10 22.69
C TYR A 229 -9.70 -4.52 23.06
N ALA A 230 -9.99 -4.98 24.28
CA ALA A 230 -9.69 -6.36 24.69
C ALA A 230 -10.43 -7.39 23.80
N GLU A 231 -11.67 -7.12 23.40
CA GLU A 231 -12.41 -7.97 22.47
C GLU A 231 -11.81 -7.95 21.06
N MET A 232 -11.47 -6.78 20.53
CA MET A 232 -10.83 -6.61 19.23
C MET A 232 -9.48 -7.35 19.18
N ILE A 233 -8.67 -7.24 20.24
CA ILE A 233 -7.40 -7.97 20.39
C ILE A 233 -7.62 -9.48 20.43
N ARG A 234 -8.62 -9.97 21.17
CA ARG A 234 -8.98 -11.41 21.17
C ARG A 234 -9.47 -11.90 19.81
N ALA A 235 -10.15 -11.06 19.04
CA ALA A 235 -10.51 -11.38 17.65
C ALA A 235 -9.28 -11.39 16.72
N GLY A 236 -8.18 -10.76 17.15
CA GLY A 236 -6.88 -10.70 16.50
C GLY A 236 -6.62 -9.42 15.70
N MET A 237 -7.30 -8.32 16.04
CA MET A 237 -6.91 -6.98 15.61
C MET A 237 -5.69 -6.51 16.41
N ASN A 238 -4.80 -5.76 15.77
CA ASN A 238 -3.55 -5.31 16.37
C ASN A 238 -3.09 -3.92 15.91
N CYS A 239 -3.90 -3.13 15.21
CA CYS A 239 -3.55 -1.78 14.79
C CYS A 239 -4.70 -0.82 15.10
N PHE A 240 -4.49 0.12 16.02
CA PHE A 240 -5.55 0.96 16.58
C PHE A 240 -5.22 2.45 16.52
N ARG A 241 -6.22 3.23 16.11
CA ARG A 241 -6.23 4.67 16.38
C ARG A 241 -6.59 4.87 17.84
N VAL A 242 -5.84 5.71 18.54
CA VAL A 242 -6.06 5.98 19.96
C VAL A 242 -5.90 7.47 20.27
N ASP A 243 -6.57 7.91 21.34
CA ASP A 243 -6.22 9.12 22.07
C ASP A 243 -5.21 8.82 23.20
N ALA A 244 -4.79 9.84 23.95
CA ALA A 244 -3.79 9.71 25.01
C ALA A 244 -4.22 8.76 26.15
N GLU A 245 -5.51 8.76 26.51
CA GLU A 245 -6.05 7.89 27.55
C GLU A 245 -6.02 6.43 27.08
N GLN A 246 -6.53 6.18 25.88
CA GLN A 246 -6.60 4.85 25.26
C GLN A 246 -5.20 4.25 25.03
N ALA A 247 -4.20 5.07 24.71
CA ALA A 247 -2.81 4.63 24.66
C ALA A 247 -2.31 4.05 25.99
N GLY A 248 -2.70 4.68 27.11
CA GLY A 248 -2.35 4.19 28.44
C GLY A 248 -2.93 2.81 28.73
N TRP A 249 -4.16 2.54 28.27
CA TRP A 249 -4.80 1.23 28.43
C TRP A 249 -4.05 0.10 27.70
N LEU A 250 -3.43 0.44 26.57
CA LEU A 250 -2.83 -0.51 25.62
C LEU A 250 -1.30 -0.53 25.65
N ALA A 251 -0.68 0.19 26.60
CA ALA A 251 0.77 0.38 26.65
C ALA A 251 1.57 -0.95 26.75
N ASP A 252 0.95 -2.00 27.28
CA ASP A 252 1.56 -3.32 27.47
C ASP A 252 0.95 -4.43 26.58
N GLU A 253 0.05 -4.06 25.68
CA GLU A 253 -0.62 -4.99 24.77
C GLU A 253 0.22 -5.19 23.50
N PRO A 254 0.15 -6.37 22.86
CA PRO A 254 0.90 -6.69 21.64
C PRO A 254 0.26 -6.06 20.38
N VAL A 255 0.15 -4.74 20.37
CA VAL A 255 -0.59 -3.96 19.37
C VAL A 255 0.21 -2.73 18.91
N PHE A 256 -0.14 -2.24 17.72
CA PHE A 256 0.38 -1.02 17.13
C PHE A 256 -0.63 0.12 17.31
N LEU A 257 -0.12 1.28 17.73
CA LEU A 257 -0.89 2.45 18.11
C LEU A 257 -0.53 3.65 17.22
N TRP A 258 -1.55 4.38 16.78
CA TRP A 258 -1.38 5.61 16.01
C TRP A 258 -2.41 6.68 16.42
N GLY A 259 -2.22 7.90 15.94
CA GLY A 259 -3.16 9.03 16.14
C GLY A 259 -2.70 10.06 17.17
N ILE A 260 -1.79 9.68 18.08
CA ILE A 260 -1.24 10.59 19.07
C ILE A 260 -0.14 11.44 18.43
N GLY A 261 -0.37 12.76 18.44
CA GLY A 261 0.48 13.76 17.80
C GLY A 261 1.70 14.17 18.62
N GLY A 262 2.62 14.90 17.98
CA GLY A 262 3.79 15.50 18.64
C GLY A 262 3.45 16.34 19.88
N LYS A 263 2.23 16.86 19.98
CA LYS A 263 1.72 17.64 21.13
C LYS A 263 1.59 16.79 22.40
N ASP A 264 1.20 15.53 22.26
CA ASP A 264 0.76 14.70 23.39
C ASP A 264 1.67 13.48 23.64
N VAL A 265 2.57 13.14 22.70
CA VAL A 265 3.47 11.98 22.87
C VAL A 265 4.59 12.25 23.89
N PRO A 266 4.99 11.24 24.69
CA PRO A 266 6.24 11.29 25.46
C PRO A 266 7.44 11.44 24.52
N TYR A 267 8.36 12.36 24.81
CA TYR A 267 9.53 12.63 23.97
C TYR A 267 10.82 12.61 24.80
N PRO A 268 11.90 11.96 24.29
CA PRO A 268 12.02 11.28 23.00
C PRO A 268 11.60 9.79 22.99
N GLU A 269 11.06 9.27 24.09
CA GLU A 269 10.82 7.82 24.29
C GLU A 269 9.88 7.22 23.24
N CYS A 270 8.88 7.97 22.77
CA CYS A 270 7.98 7.50 21.72
C CYS A 270 8.72 7.05 20.45
N LEU A 271 9.86 7.66 20.13
CA LEU A 271 10.65 7.33 18.94
C LEU A 271 11.31 5.94 19.03
N PHE A 272 11.47 5.41 20.25
CA PHE A 272 12.05 4.10 20.52
C PHE A 272 11.00 2.99 20.68
N ARG A 273 9.71 3.33 20.70
CA ARG A 273 8.64 2.33 20.86
C ARG A 273 8.33 1.65 19.52
N SER A 274 8.47 0.33 19.46
CA SER A 274 8.07 -0.45 18.27
C SER A 274 6.55 -0.57 18.11
N THR A 275 5.79 -0.35 19.18
CA THR A 275 4.32 -0.35 19.18
C THR A 275 3.72 0.98 18.76
N TRP A 276 4.50 2.06 18.65
CA TRP A 276 3.97 3.34 18.19
C TRP A 276 4.40 3.61 16.75
N ILE A 277 3.42 3.75 15.86
CA ILE A 277 3.67 3.88 14.42
C ILE A 277 3.53 5.31 13.91
N GLY A 278 3.17 6.27 14.77
CA GLY A 278 3.18 7.70 14.44
C GLY A 278 1.84 8.42 14.63
N PRO A 279 1.81 9.74 14.38
CA PRO A 279 0.59 10.55 14.42
C PRO A 279 -0.42 10.22 13.32
N ALA A 280 0.05 9.78 12.15
CA ALA A 280 -0.77 9.45 11.02
C ALA A 280 -0.54 7.98 10.62
N LEU A 281 -1.54 7.35 10.01
CA LEU A 281 -1.42 5.98 9.51
C LEU A 281 -1.29 5.95 7.98
N PHE A 282 -1.95 6.88 7.28
CA PHE A 282 -2.00 6.87 5.83
C PHE A 282 -2.01 8.26 5.18
N LEU A 283 -1.72 8.27 3.88
CA LEU A 283 -2.11 9.33 2.95
C LEU A 283 -3.49 9.00 2.40
N ASP A 284 -4.40 9.95 2.45
CA ASP A 284 -5.82 9.75 2.13
C ASP A 284 -6.10 10.06 0.65
N GLU A 285 -6.38 9.00 -0.12
CA GLU A 285 -6.80 8.98 -1.52
C GLU A 285 -6.26 10.10 -2.44
N PRO A 286 -4.93 10.20 -2.68
CA PRO A 286 -4.38 11.28 -3.51
C PRO A 286 -4.97 11.35 -4.94
N ALA A 287 -5.37 10.21 -5.53
CA ALA A 287 -6.00 10.20 -6.86
C ALA A 287 -7.46 10.67 -6.83
N VAL A 288 -8.21 10.35 -5.77
CA VAL A 288 -9.57 10.87 -5.56
C VAL A 288 -9.53 12.36 -5.32
N HIS A 289 -8.58 12.84 -4.50
CA HIS A 289 -8.35 14.26 -4.30
C HIS A 289 -8.03 14.99 -5.60
N THR A 290 -7.22 14.37 -6.47
CA THR A 290 -6.94 14.90 -7.80
C THR A 290 -8.22 15.08 -8.60
N ARG A 291 -9.08 14.06 -8.63
CA ARG A 291 -10.35 14.14 -9.35
C ARG A 291 -11.29 15.19 -8.75
N ASP A 292 -11.57 15.10 -7.45
CA ASP A 292 -12.67 15.81 -6.80
C ASP A 292 -12.35 17.24 -6.42
N TYR A 293 -11.11 17.50 -6.00
CA TYR A 293 -10.73 18.81 -5.48
C TYR A 293 -9.84 19.61 -6.43
N SER A 294 -9.13 18.95 -7.36
CA SER A 294 -8.33 19.64 -8.38
C SER A 294 -9.06 19.74 -9.72
N VAL A 295 -9.48 18.61 -10.30
CA VAL A 295 -9.92 18.58 -11.70
C VAL A 295 -11.39 18.95 -11.89
N ARG A 296 -12.33 18.31 -11.16
CA ARG A 296 -13.77 18.59 -11.27
C ARG A 296 -14.11 20.08 -11.07
N PRO A 297 -13.58 20.78 -10.05
CA PRO A 297 -13.87 22.20 -9.86
C PRO A 297 -13.37 23.09 -11.01
N ARG A 298 -12.26 22.70 -11.65
CA ARG A 298 -11.72 23.40 -12.82
C ARG A 298 -12.58 23.16 -14.06
N MET A 299 -12.98 21.91 -14.31
CA MET A 299 -13.89 21.59 -15.42
C MET A 299 -15.24 22.32 -15.33
N ALA A 300 -15.74 22.54 -14.11
CA ALA A 300 -16.97 23.31 -13.91
C ALA A 300 -16.82 24.79 -14.30
N LYS A 301 -15.61 25.35 -14.24
CA LYS A 301 -15.31 26.76 -14.55
C LYS A 301 -14.79 26.95 -15.97
N ASP A 302 -14.18 25.93 -16.56
CA ASP A 302 -13.55 25.95 -17.88
C ASP A 302 -14.12 24.83 -18.77
N PRO A 303 -15.13 25.14 -19.61
CA PRO A 303 -15.69 24.17 -20.55
C PRO A 303 -14.66 23.63 -21.56
N SER A 304 -13.60 24.39 -21.87
CA SER A 304 -12.56 23.92 -22.81
C SER A 304 -11.73 22.78 -22.22
N LEU A 305 -11.63 22.71 -20.88
CA LEU A 305 -10.97 21.60 -20.20
C LEU A 305 -11.75 20.29 -20.36
N ARG A 306 -13.09 20.33 -20.32
CA ARG A 306 -13.93 19.13 -20.56
C ARG A 306 -13.63 18.51 -21.93
N LYS A 307 -13.37 19.34 -22.93
CA LYS A 307 -13.00 18.94 -24.29
C LYS A 307 -11.55 18.47 -24.42
N SER A 308 -10.62 18.97 -23.62
CA SER A 308 -9.17 18.68 -23.76
C SER A 308 -8.61 17.68 -22.75
N ILE A 309 -9.37 17.31 -21.72
CA ILE A 309 -8.93 16.36 -20.70
C ILE A 309 -8.56 15.00 -21.31
N SER A 310 -7.47 14.41 -20.78
CA SER A 310 -6.88 13.15 -21.25
C SER A 310 -6.28 12.35 -20.08
N PRO A 311 -5.99 11.05 -20.27
CA PRO A 311 -5.23 10.24 -19.32
C PRO A 311 -3.90 10.90 -18.90
N GLN A 312 -3.16 11.49 -19.84
CA GLN A 312 -1.88 12.15 -19.55
C GLN A 312 -2.06 13.42 -18.70
N PHE A 313 -3.12 14.19 -18.98
CA PHE A 313 -3.47 15.32 -18.14
C PHE A 313 -3.75 14.87 -16.70
N MET A 314 -4.55 13.82 -16.52
CA MET A 314 -4.87 13.29 -15.20
C MET A 314 -3.64 12.78 -14.47
N PHE A 315 -2.76 12.05 -15.17
CA PHE A 315 -1.48 11.62 -14.61
C PHE A 315 -0.67 12.81 -14.08
N GLN A 316 -0.50 13.87 -14.87
CA GLN A 316 0.25 15.05 -14.45
C GLN A 316 -0.42 15.81 -13.28
N GLN A 317 -1.75 15.91 -13.26
CA GLN A 317 -2.43 16.53 -12.12
C GLN A 317 -2.26 15.69 -10.86
N PHE A 318 -2.34 14.36 -11.00
CA PHE A 318 -2.14 13.43 -9.91
C PHE A 318 -0.72 13.51 -9.33
N THR A 319 0.32 13.57 -10.16
CA THR A 319 1.68 13.70 -9.67
C THR A 319 1.86 14.97 -8.83
N ASN A 320 1.23 16.08 -9.23
CA ASN A 320 1.31 17.34 -8.49
C ASN A 320 0.61 17.25 -7.12
N VAL A 321 -0.62 16.73 -7.08
CA VAL A 321 -1.38 16.55 -5.83
C VAL A 321 -0.68 15.56 -4.89
N PHE A 322 -0.12 14.47 -5.44
CA PHE A 322 0.64 13.51 -4.66
C PHE A 322 1.89 14.13 -4.02
N HIS A 323 2.63 14.96 -4.76
CA HIS A 323 3.81 15.66 -4.22
C HIS A 323 3.45 16.62 -3.08
N GLU A 324 2.30 17.27 -3.15
CA GLU A 324 1.77 18.09 -2.05
C GLU A 324 1.43 17.22 -0.82
N ALA A 325 0.74 16.09 -1.02
CA ALA A 325 0.36 15.18 0.05
C ALA A 325 1.58 14.66 0.85
N VAL A 326 2.65 14.23 0.16
CA VAL A 326 3.88 13.74 0.82
C VAL A 326 4.71 14.85 1.47
N SER A 327 4.42 16.11 1.15
CA SER A 327 5.03 17.27 1.81
C SER A 327 4.28 17.67 3.09
N GLY A 328 3.07 17.15 3.30
CA GLY A 328 2.22 17.44 4.46
C GLY A 328 2.28 16.37 5.55
N THR A 329 1.40 15.37 5.44
CA THR A 329 1.12 14.36 6.48
C THR A 329 2.38 13.70 7.08
N PRO A 330 3.40 13.29 6.30
CA PRO A 330 4.60 12.68 6.86
C PRO A 330 5.36 13.59 7.84
N TRP A 331 5.23 14.91 7.74
CA TRP A 331 5.97 15.86 8.57
C TRP A 331 5.23 16.29 9.84
N SER A 332 4.01 15.81 10.04
CA SER A 332 3.13 16.21 11.16
C SER A 332 3.77 16.04 12.54
N LEU A 333 4.52 14.94 12.78
CA LEU A 333 5.21 14.71 14.04
C LEU A 333 6.22 15.81 14.35
N ILE A 334 7.17 16.04 13.44
CA ILE A 334 8.24 17.02 13.64
C ILE A 334 7.67 18.44 13.73
N LYS A 335 6.66 18.78 12.92
CA LYS A 335 5.98 20.08 13.00
C LYS A 335 5.37 20.30 14.39
N ASN A 336 4.61 19.32 14.89
CA ASN A 336 3.95 19.43 16.18
C ASN A 336 4.93 19.41 17.36
N LEU A 337 6.05 18.69 17.27
CA LEU A 337 7.09 18.71 18.30
C LEU A 337 7.79 20.08 18.38
N ARG A 338 7.97 20.79 17.26
CA ARG A 338 8.56 22.15 17.27
C ARG A 338 7.71 23.18 18.01
N GLU A 339 6.39 22.96 18.08
CA GLU A 339 5.45 23.85 18.76
C GLU A 339 5.49 23.71 20.29
N ARG A 340 6.16 22.68 20.82
CA ARG A 340 6.22 22.41 22.26
C ARG A 340 7.31 23.22 22.96
N ALA A 341 6.95 23.83 24.08
CA ALA A 341 7.87 24.65 24.88
C ALA A 341 8.94 23.82 25.62
N ASP A 342 8.62 22.56 25.94
CA ASP A 342 9.45 21.62 26.68
C ASP A 342 10.41 20.79 25.79
N VAL A 343 10.25 20.85 24.46
CA VAL A 343 11.01 20.05 23.49
C VAL A 343 12.02 20.89 22.73
N ASP A 344 13.29 20.47 22.73
CA ASP A 344 14.31 20.99 21.82
C ASP A 344 14.73 19.90 20.83
N LEU A 345 14.47 20.14 19.54
CA LEU A 345 14.81 19.20 18.47
C LEU A 345 16.25 19.34 17.96
N GLY A 346 16.96 20.44 18.28
CA GLY A 346 18.24 20.74 17.65
C GLY A 346 18.16 20.63 16.12
N THR A 347 19.01 19.81 15.52
CA THR A 347 19.02 19.54 14.07
C THR A 347 18.13 18.36 13.63
N LEU A 348 17.31 17.79 14.53
CA LEU A 348 16.47 16.64 14.21
C LEU A 348 15.38 17.01 13.19
N ASN A 349 15.40 16.32 12.06
CA ASN A 349 14.43 16.54 10.99
C ASN A 349 14.23 15.26 10.16
N PHE A 350 13.03 14.69 10.20
CA PHE A 350 12.65 13.54 9.38
C PHE A 350 11.14 13.48 9.09
N PRO A 351 10.75 12.90 7.95
CA PRO A 351 9.38 12.52 7.69
C PRO A 351 9.06 11.18 8.38
N GLN A 352 7.79 10.97 8.71
CA GLN A 352 7.26 9.66 9.05
C GLN A 352 7.34 8.72 7.83
N ARG A 353 7.96 7.54 7.97
CA ARG A 353 8.30 6.65 6.84
C ARG A 353 7.45 5.40 6.70
N ASN A 354 6.62 5.09 7.68
CA ASN A 354 5.78 3.88 7.73
C ASN A 354 4.32 4.12 7.38
N LEU A 355 4.00 5.27 6.77
CA LEU A 355 2.67 5.53 6.24
C LEU A 355 2.37 4.60 5.07
N TYR A 356 1.11 4.27 4.85
CA TYR A 356 0.67 3.72 3.57
C TYR A 356 -0.21 4.72 2.81
N SER A 357 -0.39 4.51 1.52
CA SER A 357 -1.45 5.22 0.78
C SER A 357 -2.74 4.41 0.87
N TRP A 358 -3.81 5.03 1.36
CA TRP A 358 -5.15 4.44 1.36
C TRP A 358 -5.85 4.96 0.11
N GLU A 359 -6.06 4.09 -0.88
CA GLU A 359 -6.38 4.56 -2.23
C GLU A 359 -7.30 3.62 -2.98
N THR A 360 -8.25 4.24 -3.68
CA THR A 360 -9.24 3.58 -4.50
C THR A 360 -8.72 3.25 -5.91
N MET A 361 -7.94 4.14 -6.53
CA MET A 361 -7.47 3.99 -7.91
C MET A 361 -6.14 3.22 -7.98
N VAL A 362 -6.21 1.88 -7.88
CA VAL A 362 -5.03 0.99 -7.81
C VAL A 362 -4.03 1.12 -8.96
N ALA A 363 -4.44 1.61 -10.13
CA ALA A 363 -3.51 1.83 -11.25
C ALA A 363 -2.39 2.83 -10.92
N THR A 364 -2.65 3.75 -9.98
CA THR A 364 -1.71 4.77 -9.51
C THR A 364 -0.60 4.22 -8.60
N ALA A 365 -0.73 2.97 -8.13
CA ALA A 365 0.10 2.36 -7.10
C ALA A 365 1.59 2.48 -7.35
N ALA A 366 2.02 2.21 -8.60
CA ALA A 366 3.43 2.23 -8.96
C ALA A 366 4.04 3.61 -8.72
N TRP A 367 3.36 4.69 -9.14
CA TRP A 367 3.84 6.04 -8.89
C TRP A 367 3.92 6.34 -7.39
N GLN A 368 2.87 6.02 -6.62
CA GLN A 368 2.83 6.35 -5.19
C GLN A 368 3.95 5.67 -4.41
N LEU A 369 4.31 4.43 -4.77
CA LEU A 369 5.35 3.66 -4.08
C LEU A 369 6.78 3.95 -4.57
N THR A 370 6.95 4.65 -5.70
CA THR A 370 8.27 4.89 -6.31
C THR A 370 8.66 6.35 -6.45
N ALA A 371 7.72 7.29 -6.53
CA ALA A 371 8.00 8.71 -6.81
C ALA A 371 8.70 9.45 -5.66
N GLY A 372 8.58 8.97 -4.43
CA GLY A 372 9.22 9.55 -3.24
C GLY A 372 9.90 8.47 -2.40
N PRO A 373 11.12 8.02 -2.74
CA PRO A 373 11.75 6.92 -2.00
C PRO A 373 11.95 7.23 -0.50
N GLU A 374 12.20 8.49 -0.16
CA GLU A 374 12.49 8.94 1.22
C GLU A 374 11.27 9.46 2.00
N VAL A 375 10.25 9.98 1.30
CA VAL A 375 9.08 10.68 1.90
C VAL A 375 7.74 10.05 1.51
N GLY A 376 7.73 9.20 0.48
CA GLY A 376 6.55 8.50 0.01
C GLY A 376 6.19 7.32 0.91
N PRO A 377 4.98 6.78 0.73
CA PRO A 377 4.47 5.70 1.56
C PRO A 377 5.33 4.43 1.49
N ARG A 378 5.26 3.63 2.55
CA ARG A 378 5.86 2.30 2.67
C ARG A 378 4.97 1.20 2.07
N ALA A 379 3.66 1.43 2.04
CA ALA A 379 2.71 0.49 1.47
C ALA A 379 1.58 1.20 0.71
N MET A 380 0.79 0.42 -0.04
CA MET A 380 -0.50 0.88 -0.55
C MET A 380 -1.59 -0.10 -0.10
N VAL A 381 -2.67 0.44 0.43
CA VAL A 381 -3.86 -0.29 0.83
C VAL A 381 -4.97 0.07 -0.13
N PHE A 382 -5.56 -0.94 -0.76
CA PHE A 382 -6.72 -0.73 -1.61
C PHE A 382 -7.95 -0.38 -0.77
N GLU A 383 -8.57 0.74 -1.13
CA GLU A 383 -9.91 1.15 -0.74
C GLU A 383 -10.92 0.67 -1.78
N PRO A 384 -11.83 -0.26 -1.45
CA PRO A 384 -12.94 -0.59 -2.33
C PRO A 384 -13.85 0.62 -2.63
N PRO A 385 -13.91 1.09 -3.89
CA PRO A 385 -14.79 2.19 -4.26
C PRO A 385 -16.25 1.78 -4.22
N GLY A 386 -17.06 2.44 -3.40
CA GLY A 386 -18.51 2.21 -3.39
C GLY A 386 -18.85 0.72 -3.41
N ARG A 387 -19.84 0.30 -4.21
CA ARG A 387 -20.26 -1.12 -4.23
C ARG A 387 -19.30 -1.99 -5.03
N LEU A 388 -18.39 -2.71 -4.40
CA LEU A 388 -17.45 -3.61 -5.06
C LEU A 388 -17.91 -5.06 -4.92
N GLY A 389 -17.79 -5.87 -5.97
CA GLY A 389 -18.04 -7.31 -5.87
C GLY A 389 -17.87 -8.00 -7.20
N SER A 390 -17.52 -9.29 -7.17
CA SER A 390 -17.20 -10.09 -8.36
C SER A 390 -18.36 -10.10 -9.35
N ARG A 391 -19.60 -10.19 -8.86
CA ARG A 391 -20.82 -10.19 -9.67
C ARG A 391 -21.31 -8.81 -10.15
N ARG A 392 -20.63 -7.73 -9.73
CA ARG A 392 -20.84 -6.38 -10.26
C ARG A 392 -19.68 -5.98 -11.18
N THR A 393 -18.47 -6.00 -10.64
CA THR A 393 -17.29 -5.42 -11.26
C THR A 393 -16.79 -6.23 -12.46
N LEU A 394 -16.76 -7.57 -12.39
CA LEU A 394 -16.32 -8.38 -13.52
C LEU A 394 -17.29 -8.29 -14.71
N PRO A 395 -18.62 -8.32 -14.52
CA PRO A 395 -19.57 -8.03 -15.60
C PRO A 395 -19.37 -6.65 -16.23
N GLU A 396 -19.18 -5.59 -15.43
CA GLU A 396 -18.88 -4.25 -15.94
C GLU A 396 -17.58 -4.25 -16.78
N MET A 397 -16.52 -4.90 -16.31
CA MET A 397 -15.26 -5.06 -17.06
C MET A 397 -15.42 -5.84 -18.36
N ASN A 398 -16.14 -6.97 -18.36
CA ASN A 398 -16.38 -7.76 -19.57
C ASN A 398 -17.14 -6.93 -20.61
N MET A 399 -18.21 -6.27 -20.19
CA MET A 399 -19.00 -5.41 -21.06
C MET A 399 -18.21 -4.19 -21.53
N ALA A 400 -17.33 -3.61 -20.73
CA ALA A 400 -16.58 -2.41 -21.08
C ALA A 400 -15.33 -2.70 -21.92
N TYR A 401 -14.58 -3.74 -21.58
CA TYR A 401 -13.24 -3.99 -22.15
C TYR A 401 -13.20 -5.18 -23.10
N GLY A 402 -14.28 -5.97 -23.19
CA GLY A 402 -14.37 -7.11 -24.12
C GLY A 402 -13.53 -8.32 -23.71
N CYS A 403 -13.08 -8.37 -22.45
CA CYS A 403 -12.56 -9.58 -21.83
C CYS A 403 -13.71 -10.54 -21.45
N GLN A 404 -13.35 -11.78 -21.11
CA GLN A 404 -14.30 -12.79 -20.63
C GLN A 404 -13.81 -13.41 -19.31
N LEU A 405 -14.04 -12.66 -18.22
CA LEU A 405 -13.75 -13.07 -16.85
C LEU A 405 -15.05 -13.52 -16.18
N SER A 406 -15.11 -14.78 -15.74
CA SER A 406 -16.34 -15.27 -15.10
C SER A 406 -16.54 -14.61 -13.72
N PRO A 407 -17.72 -14.01 -13.46
CA PRO A 407 -18.08 -13.43 -12.16
C PRO A 407 -18.25 -14.46 -11.03
N GLU A 408 -18.24 -15.76 -11.33
CA GLU A 408 -18.38 -16.83 -10.33
C GLU A 408 -17.08 -17.09 -9.57
N TYR A 409 -15.96 -16.54 -10.03
CA TYR A 409 -14.64 -16.73 -9.44
C TYR A 409 -14.09 -15.40 -8.92
N PRO A 410 -14.21 -15.11 -7.62
CA PRO A 410 -13.65 -13.89 -7.02
C PRO A 410 -12.15 -13.70 -7.24
N ALA A 411 -11.43 -14.79 -7.50
CA ALA A 411 -10.03 -14.77 -7.91
C ALA A 411 -9.74 -13.95 -9.17
N ASN A 412 -10.69 -13.85 -10.11
CA ASN A 412 -10.51 -13.01 -11.28
C ASN A 412 -10.48 -11.52 -10.90
N LEU A 413 -11.37 -11.09 -10.00
CA LEU A 413 -11.39 -9.70 -9.52
C LEU A 413 -10.15 -9.39 -8.68
N ALA A 414 -9.82 -10.29 -7.76
CA ALA A 414 -8.62 -10.15 -6.94
C ALA A 414 -7.34 -10.13 -7.77
N GLY A 415 -7.23 -10.96 -8.81
CA GLY A 415 -6.07 -10.96 -9.71
C GLY A 415 -5.85 -9.60 -10.38
N VAL A 416 -6.92 -8.90 -10.78
CA VAL A 416 -6.85 -7.54 -11.32
C VAL A 416 -6.38 -6.55 -10.25
N ILE A 417 -7.06 -6.51 -9.10
CA ILE A 417 -6.77 -5.50 -8.06
C ILE A 417 -5.40 -5.74 -7.42
N TYR A 418 -5.13 -6.97 -6.96
CA TYR A 418 -3.88 -7.32 -6.27
C TYR A 418 -2.69 -7.39 -7.22
N GLY A 419 -2.91 -7.64 -8.51
CA GLY A 419 -1.88 -7.52 -9.54
C GLY A 419 -1.27 -6.12 -9.59
N PHE A 420 -2.09 -5.07 -9.47
CA PHE A 420 -1.60 -3.68 -9.38
C PHE A 420 -0.81 -3.42 -8.10
N LEU A 421 -1.35 -3.85 -6.95
CA LEU A 421 -0.75 -3.60 -5.64
C LEU A 421 0.60 -4.33 -5.49
N ARG A 422 0.65 -5.63 -5.81
CA ARG A 422 1.89 -6.42 -5.74
C ARG A 422 2.90 -5.95 -6.79
N GLY A 423 2.46 -5.67 -8.01
CA GLY A 423 3.31 -5.18 -9.09
C GLY A 423 3.96 -3.83 -8.80
N ALA A 424 3.27 -2.96 -8.07
CA ALA A 424 3.80 -1.69 -7.58
C ALA A 424 4.72 -1.84 -6.36
N ALA A 425 4.46 -2.82 -5.48
CA ALA A 425 5.26 -3.06 -4.30
C ALA A 425 6.63 -3.66 -4.61
N ARG A 426 6.71 -4.52 -5.64
CA ARG A 426 7.90 -5.31 -5.99
C ARG A 426 9.18 -4.47 -6.29
N PRO A 427 9.17 -3.39 -7.09
CA PRO A 427 10.38 -2.67 -7.51
C PRO A 427 11.25 -2.15 -6.37
N ASN A 428 10.62 -1.64 -5.31
CA ASN A 428 11.29 -0.99 -4.17
C ASN A 428 11.12 -1.78 -2.86
N ASP A 429 10.77 -3.06 -2.96
CA ASP A 429 10.52 -3.95 -1.82
C ASP A 429 9.52 -3.35 -0.81
N LYS A 430 8.52 -2.63 -1.30
CA LYS A 430 7.45 -1.99 -0.53
C LYS A 430 6.39 -3.02 -0.13
N ASP A 431 5.43 -2.58 0.65
CA ASP A 431 4.36 -3.43 1.16
C ASP A 431 3.02 -3.10 0.48
N TRP A 432 1.99 -3.91 0.69
CA TRP A 432 0.65 -3.63 0.19
C TRP A 432 -0.41 -4.29 1.07
N GLY A 433 -1.67 -3.90 0.87
CA GLY A 433 -2.79 -4.49 1.58
C GLY A 433 -4.15 -4.16 1.01
N VAL A 434 -5.19 -4.54 1.75
CA VAL A 434 -6.59 -4.42 1.35
C VAL A 434 -7.42 -3.92 2.52
N SER A 435 -8.46 -3.15 2.22
CA SER A 435 -9.50 -2.82 3.17
C SER A 435 -10.85 -3.40 2.74
N ILE A 436 -11.78 -3.54 3.69
CA ILE A 436 -13.17 -3.94 3.44
C ILE A 436 -14.08 -2.80 3.87
N TYR A 437 -14.99 -2.45 2.98
CA TYR A 437 -16.02 -1.41 3.17
C TYR A 437 -17.40 -2.08 3.20
N GLY A 438 -18.36 -1.43 3.85
CA GLY A 438 -19.78 -1.84 3.91
C GLY A 438 -20.49 -1.90 2.56
N ALA A 439 -19.84 -1.51 1.49
CA ALA A 439 -20.34 -1.63 0.13
C ALA A 439 -19.68 -2.78 -0.65
N VAL A 440 -18.67 -3.45 -0.10
CA VAL A 440 -18.12 -4.71 -0.63
C VAL A 440 -19.15 -5.82 -0.48
N ASP A 441 -19.28 -6.67 -1.50
CA ASP A 441 -20.13 -7.85 -1.44
C ASP A 441 -19.70 -8.75 -0.27
N ARG A 442 -20.67 -9.00 0.63
CA ARG A 442 -20.47 -9.75 1.88
C ARG A 442 -19.88 -11.12 1.63
N ALA A 443 -20.28 -11.76 0.53
CA ALA A 443 -19.80 -13.09 0.17
C ALA A 443 -18.32 -13.09 -0.24
N ASP A 444 -17.83 -11.99 -0.81
CA ASP A 444 -16.46 -11.89 -1.33
C ASP A 444 -15.46 -11.56 -0.21
N ALA A 445 -15.86 -10.77 0.79
CA ALA A 445 -14.94 -10.20 1.79
C ALA A 445 -14.04 -11.23 2.51
N PRO A 446 -14.54 -12.36 3.07
CA PRO A 446 -13.67 -13.35 3.73
C PRO A 446 -12.62 -13.95 2.78
N TRP A 447 -13.04 -14.22 1.54
CA TRP A 447 -12.18 -14.81 0.52
C TRP A 447 -11.11 -13.82 0.05
N LEU A 448 -11.49 -12.55 -0.18
CA LEU A 448 -10.57 -11.48 -0.56
C LEU A 448 -9.46 -11.29 0.49
N LEU A 449 -9.81 -11.27 1.78
CA LEU A 449 -8.85 -11.13 2.88
C LEU A 449 -7.84 -12.27 2.93
N THR A 450 -8.30 -13.52 2.89
CA THR A 450 -7.43 -14.71 2.98
C THR A 450 -6.58 -14.89 1.72
N HIS A 451 -7.13 -14.57 0.54
CA HIS A 451 -6.37 -14.59 -0.70
C HIS A 451 -5.29 -13.49 -0.76
N ALA A 452 -5.59 -12.28 -0.29
CA ALA A 452 -4.59 -11.22 -0.18
C ALA A 452 -3.42 -11.64 0.73
N TYR A 453 -3.70 -12.30 1.86
CA TYR A 453 -2.67 -12.88 2.73
C TYR A 453 -1.79 -13.89 1.99
N ASP A 454 -2.39 -14.82 1.24
CA ASP A 454 -1.66 -15.84 0.46
C ASP A 454 -0.77 -15.21 -0.62
N LEU A 455 -1.09 -14.00 -1.09
CA LEU A 455 -0.30 -13.26 -2.10
C LEU A 455 0.74 -12.29 -1.50
N GLY A 456 0.86 -12.22 -0.18
CA GLY A 456 1.88 -11.39 0.49
C GLY A 456 1.41 -10.03 1.00
N ALA A 457 0.10 -9.77 1.08
CA ALA A 457 -0.42 -8.56 1.74
C ALA A 457 -0.02 -8.54 3.22
N THR A 458 0.29 -7.35 3.73
CA THR A 458 0.66 -7.16 5.16
C THR A 458 -0.29 -6.25 5.91
N HIS A 459 -1.22 -5.59 5.21
CA HIS A 459 -2.15 -4.62 5.79
C HIS A 459 -3.60 -5.05 5.47
N PHE A 460 -4.44 -5.11 6.50
CA PHE A 460 -5.83 -5.55 6.43
C PHE A 460 -6.69 -4.62 7.28
N PHE A 461 -7.57 -3.86 6.64
CA PHE A 461 -8.36 -2.87 7.38
C PHE A 461 -9.85 -2.97 7.09
N PHE A 462 -10.64 -2.36 7.98
CA PHE A 462 -12.07 -2.21 7.81
C PHE A 462 -12.42 -0.73 7.94
N TRP A 463 -13.27 -0.22 7.05
CA TRP A 463 -13.82 1.11 7.22
C TRP A 463 -15.03 1.05 8.14
N ASP A 464 -14.95 1.70 9.30
CA ASP A 464 -15.86 1.49 10.43
C ASP A 464 -16.86 2.64 10.64
N ASN A 465 -16.93 3.60 9.71
CA ASN A 465 -17.83 4.74 9.81
C ASN A 465 -18.42 5.10 8.43
N TYR A 466 -19.24 6.16 8.40
CA TYR A 466 -19.82 6.77 7.18
C TYR A 466 -20.72 5.85 6.34
N GLN A 467 -22.03 5.98 6.54
CA GLN A 467 -23.08 5.45 5.65
C GLN A 467 -22.78 4.04 5.07
N MET A 468 -22.95 3.87 3.76
CA MET A 468 -22.72 2.62 3.04
C MET A 468 -21.28 2.10 3.10
N ALA A 469 -20.30 2.92 3.49
CA ALA A 469 -18.91 2.51 3.62
C ALA A 469 -18.64 1.77 4.94
N CYS A 470 -19.49 1.94 5.95
CA CYS A 470 -19.32 1.36 7.27
C CYS A 470 -19.49 -0.17 7.28
N VAL A 471 -18.48 -0.87 7.79
CA VAL A 471 -18.56 -2.26 8.25
C VAL A 471 -18.93 -2.24 9.74
N PRO A 472 -20.09 -2.78 10.16
CA PRO A 472 -20.50 -2.78 11.56
C PRO A 472 -19.53 -3.56 12.47
N TYR A 473 -19.53 -3.22 13.77
CA TYR A 473 -18.62 -3.77 14.79
C TYR A 473 -18.54 -5.30 14.77
N GLY A 474 -19.67 -5.98 14.89
CA GLY A 474 -19.73 -7.45 14.87
C GLY A 474 -19.26 -8.07 13.55
N GLU A 475 -19.46 -7.38 12.42
CA GLU A 475 -19.06 -7.88 11.10
C GLU A 475 -17.54 -7.87 10.92
N TYR A 476 -16.86 -6.76 11.23
CA TYR A 476 -15.39 -6.74 11.12
C TYR A 476 -14.72 -7.65 12.16
N LEU A 477 -15.32 -7.87 13.35
CA LEU A 477 -14.81 -8.86 14.30
C LEU A 477 -14.91 -10.28 13.73
N SER A 478 -16.01 -10.61 13.05
CA SER A 478 -16.20 -11.90 12.37
C SER A 478 -15.15 -12.10 11.26
N HIS A 479 -14.96 -11.12 10.39
CA HIS A 479 -13.95 -11.16 9.33
C HIS A 479 -12.53 -11.26 9.89
N THR A 480 -12.23 -10.52 10.97
CA THR A 480 -10.93 -10.60 11.65
C THR A 480 -10.68 -12.01 12.17
N ARG A 481 -11.64 -12.64 12.86
CA ARG A 481 -11.50 -14.02 13.36
C ARG A 481 -11.25 -15.01 12.22
N HIS A 482 -11.95 -14.84 11.09
CA HIS A 482 -11.75 -15.67 9.91
C HIS A 482 -10.33 -15.52 9.33
N LEU A 483 -9.87 -14.28 9.14
CA LEU A 483 -8.50 -14.01 8.69
C LEU A 483 -7.47 -14.58 9.67
N GLN A 484 -7.69 -14.45 10.97
CA GLN A 484 -6.76 -14.91 12.00
C GLN A 484 -6.66 -16.43 12.09
N ALA A 485 -7.78 -17.15 11.90
CA ALA A 485 -7.73 -18.60 11.74
C ALA A 485 -6.85 -19.01 10.55
N HIS A 486 -6.94 -18.29 9.44
CA HIS A 486 -6.09 -18.51 8.26
C HIS A 486 -4.61 -18.24 8.55
N VAL A 487 -4.30 -17.10 9.17
CA VAL A 487 -2.94 -16.70 9.59
C VAL A 487 -2.32 -17.75 10.52
N GLN A 488 -3.07 -18.24 11.50
CA GLN A 488 -2.62 -19.27 12.45
C GLN A 488 -2.35 -20.61 11.78
N SER A 489 -3.10 -20.95 10.72
CA SER A 489 -2.88 -22.17 9.95
C SER A 489 -1.67 -22.08 9.01
N ARG A 490 -1.19 -20.86 8.70
CA ARG A 490 -0.11 -20.59 7.74
C ARG A 490 0.90 -19.54 8.23
N PRO A 491 1.42 -19.65 9.47
CA PRO A 491 2.09 -18.54 10.15
C PRO A 491 3.43 -18.16 9.51
N LYS A 492 4.11 -19.11 8.84
CA LYS A 492 5.42 -18.89 8.21
C LYS A 492 5.24 -18.43 6.77
N ARG A 493 5.63 -17.19 6.49
CA ARG A 493 5.54 -16.57 5.16
C ARG A 493 6.92 -16.15 4.68
N ASP A 494 7.23 -16.47 3.43
CA ASP A 494 8.36 -15.86 2.73
C ASP A 494 7.84 -14.66 1.94
N LEU A 495 7.76 -13.49 2.58
CA LEU A 495 7.26 -12.28 1.95
C LEU A 495 8.09 -11.86 0.73
N ALA A 496 9.40 -12.09 0.76
CA ALA A 496 10.29 -11.76 -0.34
C ALA A 496 9.95 -12.57 -1.59
N ARG A 497 9.66 -13.87 -1.42
CA ARG A 497 9.17 -14.74 -2.49
C ARG A 497 7.75 -14.39 -2.93
N LEU A 498 6.83 -14.16 -1.99
CA LEU A 498 5.43 -13.83 -2.31
C LEU A 498 5.30 -12.56 -3.14
N LYS A 499 6.05 -11.49 -2.80
CA LYS A 499 6.11 -10.24 -3.57
C LYS A 499 6.68 -10.40 -4.97
N ARG A 500 7.45 -11.47 -5.22
CA ARG A 500 8.11 -11.77 -6.50
C ARG A 500 7.49 -12.97 -7.21
N ALA A 501 6.31 -13.43 -6.77
CA ALA A 501 5.67 -14.64 -7.28
C ALA A 501 5.13 -14.51 -8.72
N ALA A 502 4.96 -13.28 -9.23
CA ALA A 502 4.54 -13.06 -10.61
C ALA A 502 5.65 -13.42 -11.61
N GLU A 503 5.27 -14.17 -12.64
CA GLU A 503 6.13 -14.52 -13.77
C GLU A 503 5.95 -13.55 -14.94
N THR A 504 4.78 -12.92 -15.04
CA THR A 504 4.43 -11.98 -16.12
C THR A 504 4.19 -10.59 -15.55
N LEU A 505 4.70 -9.55 -16.22
CA LEU A 505 4.35 -8.17 -15.95
C LEU A 505 3.53 -7.60 -17.09
N ILE A 506 2.36 -7.02 -16.81
CA ILE A 506 1.54 -6.32 -17.82
C ILE A 506 1.55 -4.82 -17.51
N LEU A 507 2.05 -4.04 -18.45
CA LEU A 507 2.24 -2.60 -18.35
C LEU A 507 1.12 -1.86 -19.08
N LEU A 508 0.52 -0.90 -18.39
CA LEU A 508 -0.54 0.00 -18.90
C LEU A 508 0.04 1.41 -19.11
N PRO A 509 -0.36 2.18 -20.13
CA PRO A 509 0.13 3.54 -20.27
C PRO A 509 -0.24 4.42 -19.05
N PRO A 510 0.66 5.32 -18.61
CA PRO A 510 0.39 6.21 -17.47
C PRO A 510 -0.88 7.03 -17.65
N GLY A 511 -1.65 7.14 -16.57
CA GLY A 511 -2.91 7.88 -16.55
C GLY A 511 -4.14 7.10 -17.03
N TYR A 512 -4.00 5.88 -17.56
CA TYR A 512 -5.14 4.99 -17.77
C TYR A 512 -5.41 4.25 -16.46
N ASP A 513 -6.66 4.12 -16.05
CA ASP A 513 -7.02 3.47 -14.79
C ASP A 513 -8.32 2.66 -14.92
N LEU A 514 -8.86 2.23 -13.79
CA LEU A 514 -10.09 1.44 -13.72
C LEU A 514 -11.32 2.29 -13.35
N GLY A 515 -11.18 3.62 -13.25
CA GLY A 515 -12.20 4.49 -12.67
C GLY A 515 -12.21 4.49 -11.13
N HIS A 516 -13.38 4.81 -10.56
CA HIS A 516 -13.59 4.98 -9.10
C HIS A 516 -14.80 4.17 -8.59
N THR A 517 -15.85 4.84 -8.09
CA THR A 517 -17.12 4.29 -7.54
C THR A 517 -17.80 3.27 -8.44
N HIS A 518 -17.46 3.28 -9.72
CA HIS A 518 -17.87 2.30 -10.70
C HIS A 518 -16.64 1.74 -11.42
N THR A 519 -15.83 0.98 -10.67
CA THR A 519 -14.62 0.35 -11.19
C THR A 519 -14.94 -0.54 -12.38
N GLY A 520 -14.34 -0.25 -13.53
CA GLY A 520 -14.59 -0.98 -14.77
C GLY A 520 -15.79 -0.50 -15.60
N ARG A 521 -16.52 0.56 -15.17
CA ARG A 521 -17.77 1.01 -15.81
C ARG A 521 -17.58 2.15 -16.81
N GLY A 522 -16.90 1.89 -17.92
CA GLY A 522 -17.05 2.69 -19.15
C GLY A 522 -16.39 4.07 -19.19
N ASN A 523 -15.70 4.49 -18.14
CA ASN A 523 -14.90 5.72 -18.08
C ASN A 523 -13.62 5.55 -17.26
N LEU A 524 -12.65 6.42 -17.49
CA LEU A 524 -11.41 6.51 -16.71
C LEU A 524 -11.57 7.59 -15.61
N TRP A 525 -10.87 7.43 -14.49
CA TRP A 525 -10.86 8.32 -13.32
C TRP A 525 -12.23 8.60 -12.69
N GLY A 526 -13.31 7.92 -13.07
CA GLY A 526 -14.65 8.28 -12.62
C GLY A 526 -15.15 9.61 -13.22
N LEU A 527 -14.64 9.98 -14.40
CA LEU A 527 -14.99 11.21 -15.13
C LEU A 527 -15.66 10.84 -16.45
N GLY A 528 -16.90 11.29 -16.66
CA GLY A 528 -17.64 11.02 -17.90
C GLY A 528 -16.96 11.62 -19.13
N GLU A 529 -16.27 12.74 -18.95
CA GLU A 529 -15.44 13.38 -19.96
C GLU A 529 -14.28 12.48 -20.42
N LEU A 530 -13.90 11.45 -19.66
CA LEU A 530 -12.90 10.43 -20.03
C LEU A 530 -13.56 9.08 -20.37
N ASN A 531 -14.70 9.12 -21.05
CA ASN A 531 -15.39 7.93 -21.53
C ASN A 531 -14.55 7.13 -22.55
N LEU A 532 -14.80 5.82 -22.61
CA LEU A 532 -13.97 4.90 -23.41
C LEU A 532 -14.04 5.09 -24.93
N GLU A 533 -14.99 5.87 -25.46
CA GLU A 533 -15.10 6.12 -26.91
C GLU A 533 -14.26 7.28 -27.41
N ARG A 534 -13.71 8.10 -26.50
CA ARG A 534 -12.78 9.15 -26.85
C ARG A 534 -11.47 8.58 -27.36
N LYS A 535 -10.87 9.32 -28.30
CA LYS A 535 -9.57 8.99 -28.86
C LYS A 535 -8.46 9.69 -28.08
N ASN A 536 -7.35 8.98 -27.89
CA ASN A 536 -6.11 9.54 -27.40
C ASN A 536 -5.37 10.31 -28.52
N ARG A 537 -4.18 10.82 -28.19
CA ARG A 537 -3.30 11.53 -29.12
C ARG A 537 -2.83 10.72 -30.34
N GLU A 538 -2.88 9.38 -30.26
CA GLU A 538 -2.55 8.46 -31.36
C GLU A 538 -3.78 8.15 -32.24
N GLY A 539 -4.92 8.78 -31.97
CA GLY A 539 -6.18 8.52 -32.68
C GLY A 539 -6.85 7.19 -32.29
N ILE A 540 -6.38 6.54 -31.23
CA ILE A 540 -6.88 5.25 -30.72
C ILE A 540 -7.88 5.48 -29.60
N ARG A 541 -9.00 4.74 -29.62
CA ARG A 541 -10.00 4.85 -28.53
C ARG A 541 -9.43 4.32 -27.22
N TYR A 542 -9.76 4.97 -26.10
CA TYR A 542 -9.37 4.46 -24.78
C TYR A 542 -9.88 3.03 -24.55
N ARG A 543 -11.06 2.66 -25.10
CA ARG A 543 -11.58 1.29 -25.07
C ARG A 543 -10.62 0.27 -25.65
N GLN A 544 -9.94 0.59 -26.75
CA GLN A 544 -9.02 -0.34 -27.41
C GLN A 544 -7.77 -0.57 -26.55
N VAL A 545 -7.19 0.47 -25.97
CA VAL A 545 -6.04 0.36 -25.06
C VAL A 545 -6.42 -0.49 -23.84
N MET A 546 -7.54 -0.18 -23.18
CA MET A 546 -8.00 -0.94 -22.01
C MET A 546 -8.39 -2.38 -22.38
N GLY A 547 -9.04 -2.59 -23.53
CA GLY A 547 -9.40 -3.93 -24.00
C GLY A 547 -8.18 -4.81 -24.29
N ASN A 548 -7.12 -4.23 -24.86
CA ASN A 548 -5.84 -4.94 -25.03
C ASN A 548 -5.25 -5.36 -23.68
N PHE A 549 -5.25 -4.46 -22.70
CA PHE A 549 -4.75 -4.72 -21.35
C PHE A 549 -5.52 -5.84 -20.65
N PHE A 550 -6.85 -5.75 -20.62
CA PHE A 550 -7.70 -6.75 -19.99
C PHE A 550 -7.70 -8.11 -20.70
N THR A 551 -7.47 -8.15 -22.00
CA THR A 551 -7.32 -9.42 -22.74
C THR A 551 -6.02 -10.16 -22.33
N GLU A 552 -4.93 -9.44 -22.07
CA GLU A 552 -3.69 -10.07 -21.59
C GLU A 552 -3.80 -10.52 -20.13
N ILE A 553 -4.60 -9.82 -19.30
CA ILE A 553 -4.99 -10.29 -17.97
C ILE A 553 -5.79 -11.59 -18.07
N GLU A 554 -6.85 -11.59 -18.91
CA GLU A 554 -7.68 -12.78 -19.18
C GLU A 554 -6.79 -13.97 -19.59
N ARG A 555 -5.81 -13.74 -20.46
CA ARG A 555 -4.86 -14.77 -20.89
C ARG A 555 -4.06 -15.34 -19.72
N CYS A 556 -3.51 -14.49 -18.84
CA CYS A 556 -2.72 -14.98 -17.71
C CYS A 556 -3.58 -15.80 -16.74
N LEU A 557 -4.80 -15.33 -16.44
CA LEU A 557 -5.75 -16.05 -15.59
C LEU A 557 -6.10 -17.43 -16.16
N ARG A 558 -6.41 -17.52 -17.46
CA ARG A 558 -6.75 -18.79 -18.12
C ARG A 558 -5.59 -19.79 -18.19
N LEU A 559 -4.37 -19.30 -18.31
CA LEU A 559 -3.16 -20.13 -18.32
C LEU A 559 -2.64 -20.46 -16.92
N GLY A 560 -3.25 -19.91 -15.87
CA GLY A 560 -2.77 -20.07 -14.50
C GLY A 560 -1.44 -19.38 -14.21
N PHE A 561 -1.06 -18.38 -15.01
CA PHE A 561 0.18 -17.63 -14.79
C PHE A 561 -0.04 -16.53 -13.76
N ALA A 562 0.82 -16.47 -12.74
CA ALA A 562 0.87 -15.34 -11.83
C ALA A 562 1.38 -14.10 -12.56
N PHE A 563 0.66 -12.97 -12.43
CA PHE A 563 0.99 -11.73 -13.12
C PHE A 563 0.94 -10.52 -12.20
N ASP A 564 1.75 -9.52 -12.50
CA ASP A 564 1.74 -8.20 -11.90
C ASP A 564 1.27 -7.15 -12.91
N LEU A 565 0.65 -6.09 -12.42
CA LEU A 565 0.15 -4.97 -13.21
C LEU A 565 0.78 -3.68 -12.71
N ARG A 566 1.06 -2.74 -13.61
CA ARG A 566 1.45 -1.36 -13.24
C ARG A 566 1.39 -0.43 -14.43
N TRP A 567 1.43 0.87 -14.17
CA TRP A 567 1.79 1.83 -15.20
C TRP A 567 3.19 1.58 -15.76
N ASP A 568 3.36 1.80 -17.06
CA ASP A 568 4.64 1.82 -17.77
C ASP A 568 5.37 3.12 -17.42
N LEU A 569 5.94 3.17 -16.22
CA LEU A 569 6.74 4.30 -15.74
C LEU A 569 8.21 4.08 -16.07
N ASP A 570 8.87 5.16 -16.50
CA ASP A 570 10.29 5.13 -16.85
C ASP A 570 11.18 4.77 -15.65
N GLY A 571 12.25 4.02 -15.91
CA GLY A 571 13.27 3.70 -14.92
C GLY A 571 12.89 2.62 -13.89
N LEU A 572 11.68 2.07 -13.94
CA LEU A 572 11.31 0.98 -13.04
C LEU A 572 11.91 -0.36 -13.48
N PRO A 573 12.51 -1.14 -12.55
CA PRO A 573 13.07 -2.45 -12.86
C PRO A 573 12.02 -3.39 -13.46
N LEU A 574 12.45 -4.13 -14.48
CA LEU A 574 11.67 -5.14 -15.22
C LEU A 574 12.25 -6.55 -15.04
N ASP A 575 13.31 -6.70 -14.23
CA ASP A 575 13.98 -7.96 -14.00
C ASP A 575 13.18 -8.92 -13.09
N GLY A 576 13.50 -10.20 -13.23
CA GLY A 576 12.86 -11.28 -12.48
C GLY A 576 11.46 -11.68 -12.98
N TYR A 577 10.97 -11.10 -14.08
CA TYR A 577 9.81 -11.61 -14.80
C TYR A 577 10.28 -12.44 -16.00
N ARG A 578 9.59 -13.55 -16.27
CA ARG A 578 9.80 -14.35 -17.49
C ARG A 578 9.29 -13.61 -18.72
N GLU A 579 8.20 -12.86 -18.58
CA GLU A 579 7.55 -12.16 -19.68
C GLU A 579 7.13 -10.73 -19.27
N ILE A 580 7.39 -9.77 -20.16
CA ILE A 580 6.91 -8.40 -20.05
C ILE A 580 5.94 -8.12 -21.22
N VAL A 581 4.74 -7.69 -20.90
CA VAL A 581 3.68 -7.32 -21.86
C VAL A 581 3.40 -5.83 -21.71
N ARG A 582 3.79 -5.03 -22.71
CA ARG A 582 3.57 -3.59 -22.73
C ARG A 582 2.42 -3.24 -23.67
N VAL A 583 1.32 -2.77 -23.10
CA VAL A 583 0.22 -2.19 -23.88
C VAL A 583 0.54 -0.74 -24.18
N ARG A 584 0.52 -0.37 -25.45
CA ARG A 584 0.89 0.97 -25.93
C ARG A 584 -0.35 1.80 -26.24
N GLU A 585 -0.19 3.12 -26.17
CA GLU A 585 -1.25 4.07 -26.53
C GLU A 585 -1.66 4.00 -28.00
N ASP A 586 -0.74 3.60 -28.88
CA ASP A 586 -0.99 3.38 -30.30
C ASP A 586 -1.80 2.09 -30.58
N GLY A 587 -2.32 1.44 -29.53
CA GLY A 587 -3.13 0.23 -29.62
C GLY A 587 -2.34 -1.04 -29.92
N ARG A 588 -1.00 -0.98 -29.97
CA ARG A 588 -0.15 -2.16 -30.13
C ARG A 588 0.16 -2.80 -28.79
N VAL A 589 0.54 -4.08 -28.85
CA VAL A 589 1.02 -4.84 -27.69
C VAL A 589 2.43 -5.32 -27.99
N GLU A 590 3.36 -4.89 -27.15
CA GLU A 590 4.75 -5.30 -27.20
C GLU A 590 5.00 -6.39 -26.17
N ILE A 591 5.66 -7.48 -26.57
CA ILE A 591 5.96 -8.62 -25.71
C ILE A 591 7.46 -8.84 -25.71
N THR A 592 8.06 -8.87 -24.53
CA THR A 592 9.46 -9.23 -24.32
C THR A 592 9.52 -10.51 -23.49
N ALA A 593 10.05 -11.58 -24.07
CA ALA A 593 10.25 -12.88 -23.42
C ALA A 593 11.50 -13.55 -24.01
N ASP A 594 12.30 -14.23 -23.18
CA ASP A 594 13.53 -14.93 -23.59
C ASP A 594 14.50 -14.05 -24.42
N GLY A 595 14.62 -12.78 -24.03
CA GLY A 595 15.45 -11.78 -24.74
C GLY A 595 14.91 -11.35 -26.11
N LYS A 596 13.75 -11.87 -26.55
CA LYS A 596 13.12 -11.53 -27.83
C LYS A 596 12.00 -10.53 -27.61
N ARG A 597 12.01 -9.48 -28.43
CA ARG A 597 10.97 -8.45 -28.48
C ARG A 597 10.09 -8.65 -29.71
N THR A 598 8.78 -8.70 -29.52
CA THR A 598 7.79 -8.78 -30.61
C THR A 598 6.72 -7.70 -30.43
N ILE A 599 6.27 -7.12 -31.53
CA ILE A 599 5.21 -6.09 -31.51
C ILE A 599 4.03 -6.62 -32.32
N ARG A 600 2.84 -6.59 -31.71
CA ARG A 600 1.59 -7.07 -32.30
C ARG A 600 0.60 -5.92 -32.45
N LYS A 601 -0.30 -6.04 -33.43
CA LYS A 601 -1.39 -5.07 -33.65
C LYS A 601 -2.44 -5.07 -32.53
N GLY A 602 -2.41 -6.07 -31.64
CA GLY A 602 -3.35 -6.25 -30.55
C GLY A 602 -2.91 -7.41 -29.62
N PRO A 603 -3.71 -7.73 -28.61
CA PRO A 603 -3.38 -8.68 -27.56
C PRO A 603 -3.39 -10.11 -28.09
N ARG A 604 -2.83 -11.02 -27.30
CA ARG A 604 -3.01 -12.47 -27.48
C ARG A 604 -4.34 -12.85 -26.84
N VAL A 605 -5.34 -13.09 -27.67
CA VAL A 605 -6.65 -13.57 -27.22
C VAL A 605 -6.51 -15.03 -26.78
N PRO A 606 -6.82 -15.38 -25.52
CA PRO A 606 -6.77 -16.75 -25.05
C PRO A 606 -7.95 -17.59 -25.57
N GLU A 607 -7.88 -18.90 -25.36
CA GLU A 607 -9.04 -19.76 -25.59
C GLU A 607 -10.18 -19.39 -24.63
N ARG A 608 -11.33 -19.05 -25.21
CA ARG A 608 -12.52 -18.58 -24.50
C ARG A 608 -13.51 -19.72 -24.28
N PRO A 609 -14.41 -19.62 -23.27
CA PRO A 609 -15.36 -20.67 -22.97
C PRO A 609 -16.25 -20.92 -24.18
N SER A 610 -16.45 -22.19 -24.52
CA SER A 610 -17.38 -22.58 -25.59
C SER A 610 -18.82 -22.18 -25.26
N GLY A 611 -19.69 -22.17 -26.27
CA GLY A 611 -21.11 -21.85 -26.13
C GLY A 611 -21.50 -20.49 -26.70
N LYS A 612 -22.80 -20.24 -26.76
CA LYS A 612 -23.38 -19.04 -27.36
C LYS A 612 -23.40 -17.90 -26.33
N PRO A 613 -22.98 -16.68 -26.70
CA PRO A 613 -23.18 -15.50 -25.87
C PRO A 613 -24.69 -15.19 -25.73
N PRO A 614 -25.10 -14.39 -24.74
CA PRO A 614 -26.48 -13.90 -24.65
C PRO A 614 -26.85 -13.07 -25.88
N GLN A 615 -28.12 -13.05 -26.27
CA GLN A 615 -28.62 -12.18 -27.34
C GLN A 615 -29.20 -10.90 -26.75
N LEU A 616 -29.02 -9.80 -27.47
CA LEU A 616 -29.49 -8.48 -27.06
C LEU A 616 -30.06 -7.76 -28.28
N ALA A 617 -31.33 -7.36 -28.19
CA ALA A 617 -31.96 -6.45 -29.15
C ALA A 617 -32.42 -5.19 -28.42
N VAL A 618 -32.36 -4.02 -29.08
CA VAL A 618 -32.73 -2.74 -28.50
C VAL A 618 -33.66 -1.99 -29.43
N GLU A 619 -34.72 -1.42 -28.87
CA GLU A 619 -35.67 -0.54 -29.53
C GLU A 619 -35.72 0.81 -28.81
N LEU A 620 -35.88 1.88 -29.60
CA LEU A 620 -36.04 3.24 -29.09
C LEU A 620 -37.43 3.75 -29.45
N SER A 621 -38.10 4.39 -28.50
CA SER A 621 -39.35 5.12 -28.72
C SER A 621 -39.27 6.52 -28.14
N GLY A 622 -40.05 7.45 -28.70
CA GLY A 622 -39.98 8.88 -28.36
C GLY A 622 -38.80 9.62 -29.00
N ILE A 623 -38.27 9.11 -30.13
CA ILE A 623 -37.15 9.71 -30.87
C ILE A 623 -37.54 10.89 -31.78
N GLU A 624 -38.83 11.19 -31.92
CA GLU A 624 -39.36 12.32 -32.68
C GLU A 624 -39.97 13.36 -31.74
N GLY A 625 -40.05 14.62 -32.19
CA GLY A 625 -40.62 15.74 -31.42
C GLY A 625 -39.59 16.74 -30.89
N GLU A 626 -40.09 17.84 -30.33
CA GLU A 626 -39.32 18.97 -29.79
C GLU A 626 -38.59 18.63 -28.48
N LEU A 627 -37.56 19.40 -28.14
CA LEU A 627 -36.78 19.25 -26.91
C LEU A 627 -37.26 20.25 -25.82
N PRO A 628 -37.17 19.91 -24.52
CA PRO A 628 -36.69 18.65 -23.97
C PRO A 628 -37.69 17.51 -24.12
N ARG A 629 -37.21 16.28 -24.35
CA ARG A 629 -38.07 15.10 -24.50
C ARG A 629 -37.50 13.87 -23.81
N THR A 630 -38.40 12.98 -23.42
CA THR A 630 -38.06 11.68 -22.82
C THR A 630 -38.05 10.59 -23.87
N ILE A 631 -36.93 9.89 -23.96
CA ILE A 631 -36.76 8.70 -24.79
C ILE A 631 -36.89 7.47 -23.89
N THR A 632 -37.58 6.45 -24.38
CA THR A 632 -37.62 5.14 -23.76
C THR A 632 -36.82 4.17 -24.62
N ALA A 633 -35.86 3.47 -23.99
CA ALA A 633 -35.14 2.39 -24.63
C ALA A 633 -35.53 1.06 -23.97
N ARG A 634 -35.92 0.08 -24.80
CA ARG A 634 -36.28 -1.26 -24.35
C ARG A 634 -35.31 -2.26 -24.93
N ALA A 635 -34.68 -3.05 -24.07
CA ALA A 635 -33.87 -4.20 -24.45
C ALA A 635 -34.68 -5.50 -24.30
N GLN A 636 -34.54 -6.39 -25.27
CA GLN A 636 -34.88 -7.80 -25.16
C GLN A 636 -33.58 -8.58 -24.94
N VAL A 637 -33.52 -9.33 -23.84
CA VAL A 637 -32.35 -10.12 -23.43
C VAL A 637 -32.72 -11.60 -23.41
N GLU A 638 -31.97 -12.39 -24.19
CA GLU A 638 -32.11 -13.84 -24.23
C GLU A 638 -30.82 -14.49 -23.75
N GLU A 639 -30.95 -15.46 -22.85
CA GLU A 639 -29.81 -16.22 -22.37
C GLU A 639 -29.25 -17.10 -23.49
N GLY A 640 -27.92 -17.20 -23.53
CA GLY A 640 -27.22 -18.06 -24.46
C GLY A 640 -26.97 -19.42 -23.84
N SER A 641 -25.69 -19.77 -23.68
CA SER A 641 -25.28 -21.00 -23.01
C SER A 641 -25.09 -20.86 -21.49
N ALA A 642 -25.33 -19.68 -20.91
CA ALA A 642 -25.30 -19.46 -19.46
C ALA A 642 -26.25 -18.33 -19.08
N ALA A 643 -26.62 -18.29 -17.80
CA ALA A 643 -27.53 -17.27 -17.26
C ALA A 643 -26.95 -15.87 -17.35
N VAL A 644 -27.81 -14.88 -17.61
CA VAL A 644 -27.43 -13.46 -17.63
C VAL A 644 -27.51 -12.90 -16.22
N TYR A 645 -26.39 -12.41 -15.69
CA TYR A 645 -26.36 -11.78 -14.38
C TYR A 645 -25.38 -10.62 -14.33
N TYR A 646 -25.90 -9.47 -13.94
CA TYR A 646 -25.14 -8.26 -13.63
C TYR A 646 -25.92 -7.46 -12.60
N THR A 647 -25.29 -7.09 -11.49
CA THR A 647 -25.90 -6.23 -10.46
C THR A 647 -25.19 -4.89 -10.36
N THR A 648 -25.94 -3.82 -10.08
CA THR A 648 -25.41 -2.51 -9.66
C THR A 648 -25.22 -2.44 -8.14
N GLY A 649 -25.30 -3.58 -7.46
CA GLY A 649 -25.24 -3.75 -6.01
C GLY A 649 -26.64 -3.77 -5.37
N THR A 650 -26.70 -3.59 -4.04
CA THR A 650 -27.94 -3.75 -3.27
C THR A 650 -28.91 -2.57 -3.42
N ASP A 651 -30.21 -2.79 -3.33
CA ASP A 651 -31.15 -1.69 -3.09
C ASP A 651 -31.08 -1.20 -1.63
N ARG A 652 -31.99 -0.29 -1.25
CA ARG A 652 -32.07 0.26 0.11
C ARG A 652 -32.41 -0.78 1.18
N GLN A 653 -32.89 -1.96 0.77
CA GLN A 653 -33.23 -3.08 1.63
C GLN A 653 -32.08 -4.11 1.71
N GLY A 654 -30.96 -3.87 1.03
CA GLY A 654 -29.84 -4.81 1.01
C GLY A 654 -30.02 -5.94 -0.01
N VAL A 655 -30.99 -5.85 -0.93
CA VAL A 655 -31.26 -6.91 -1.91
C VAL A 655 -30.53 -6.63 -3.22
N TYR A 656 -29.78 -7.61 -3.71
CA TYR A 656 -29.10 -7.53 -5.00
C TYR A 656 -30.10 -7.71 -6.15
N GLN A 657 -30.24 -6.68 -6.97
CA GLN A 657 -31.08 -6.72 -8.16
C GLN A 657 -30.24 -7.09 -9.39
N ASN A 658 -30.76 -7.99 -10.22
CA ASN A 658 -30.17 -8.29 -11.53
C ASN A 658 -30.58 -7.21 -12.53
N ALA A 659 -29.67 -6.28 -12.83
CA ALA A 659 -29.89 -5.21 -13.79
C ALA A 659 -29.92 -5.70 -15.25
N MET A 660 -29.27 -6.84 -15.54
CA MET A 660 -29.12 -7.53 -16.84
C MET A 660 -28.47 -6.73 -17.99
N VAL A 661 -28.67 -5.40 -18.05
CA VAL A 661 -28.17 -4.53 -19.12
C VAL A 661 -27.45 -3.32 -18.52
N LEU A 662 -26.24 -3.06 -19.01
CA LEU A 662 -25.51 -1.82 -18.80
C LEU A 662 -25.86 -0.83 -19.92
N TRP A 663 -26.39 0.33 -19.54
CA TRP A 663 -26.80 1.40 -20.44
C TRP A 663 -25.85 2.60 -20.36
N GLU A 664 -25.36 3.07 -21.50
CA GLU A 664 -24.50 4.23 -21.62
C GLU A 664 -24.98 5.14 -22.76
N LEU A 665 -25.12 6.43 -22.49
CA LEU A 665 -25.51 7.43 -23.47
C LEU A 665 -24.32 8.35 -23.77
N TYR A 666 -24.06 8.56 -25.05
CA TYR A 666 -23.04 9.45 -25.58
C TYR A 666 -23.67 10.54 -26.43
N GLY A 667 -23.14 11.76 -26.37
CA GLY A 667 -23.53 12.89 -27.19
C GLY A 667 -24.33 13.97 -26.44
N PRO A 668 -24.56 15.12 -27.10
CA PRO A 668 -24.25 15.37 -28.51
C PRO A 668 -22.77 15.65 -28.77
N GLU A 669 -22.02 16.14 -27.79
CA GLU A 669 -20.56 16.33 -27.88
C GLU A 669 -19.79 15.08 -27.42
N GLU A 670 -18.47 15.02 -27.66
CA GLU A 670 -17.65 13.85 -27.31
C GLU A 670 -17.48 13.64 -25.80
N GLU A 671 -17.45 14.73 -25.03
CA GLU A 671 -17.35 14.74 -23.58
C GLU A 671 -18.68 14.43 -22.88
N ASP A 672 -19.80 14.51 -23.60
CA ASP A 672 -21.13 14.28 -23.05
C ASP A 672 -21.39 12.78 -22.96
N TYR A 673 -21.23 12.27 -21.74
CA TYR A 673 -21.40 10.87 -21.41
C TYR A 673 -22.12 10.74 -20.08
N ARG A 674 -23.04 9.77 -20.01
CA ARG A 674 -23.62 9.32 -18.75
C ARG A 674 -24.06 7.87 -18.80
N THR A 675 -23.93 7.18 -17.68
CA THR A 675 -24.57 5.89 -17.48
C THR A 675 -26.04 6.09 -17.14
N LEU A 676 -26.91 5.20 -17.62
CA LEU A 676 -28.35 5.26 -17.34
C LEU A 676 -28.77 4.12 -16.39
N PRO A 677 -29.73 4.36 -15.48
CA PRO A 677 -30.35 3.29 -14.71
C PRO A 677 -31.26 2.45 -15.63
N GLY A 678 -31.29 1.14 -15.41
CA GLY A 678 -32.20 0.22 -16.10
C GLY A 678 -33.06 -0.53 -15.10
N HIS A 679 -34.28 -0.89 -15.52
CA HIS A 679 -35.22 -1.66 -14.71
C HIS A 679 -35.74 -2.86 -15.50
N VAL A 680 -35.70 -4.04 -14.90
CA VAL A 680 -36.31 -5.24 -15.48
C VAL A 680 -37.83 -5.08 -15.36
N ILE A 681 -38.52 -5.01 -16.50
CA ILE A 681 -39.98 -4.86 -16.57
C ILE A 681 -40.67 -6.21 -16.78
N GLN A 682 -39.93 -7.21 -17.25
CA GLN A 682 -40.41 -8.58 -17.41
C GLN A 682 -39.22 -9.53 -17.27
N THR A 683 -39.29 -10.48 -16.34
CA THR A 683 -38.31 -11.55 -16.20
C THR A 683 -38.60 -12.69 -17.17
N ALA A 684 -37.54 -13.32 -17.68
CA ALA A 684 -37.64 -14.48 -18.52
C ALA A 684 -38.37 -15.64 -17.83
N THR A 685 -39.16 -16.36 -18.62
CA THR A 685 -39.62 -17.73 -18.34
C THR A 685 -38.93 -18.66 -19.35
N PRO A 686 -39.00 -20.00 -19.21
CA PRO A 686 -38.33 -20.92 -20.15
C PRO A 686 -38.60 -20.65 -21.65
N ASP A 687 -39.71 -19.97 -21.97
CA ASP A 687 -40.15 -19.68 -23.34
C ASP A 687 -40.18 -18.17 -23.71
N ARG A 688 -39.63 -17.27 -22.85
CA ARG A 688 -39.77 -15.82 -23.05
C ARG A 688 -38.53 -15.06 -22.62
N ALA A 689 -38.07 -14.14 -23.48
CA ALA A 689 -36.95 -13.24 -23.18
C ALA A 689 -37.25 -12.30 -21.99
N SER A 690 -36.21 -11.86 -21.31
CA SER A 690 -36.31 -10.77 -20.33
C SER A 690 -36.39 -9.43 -21.04
N HIS A 691 -37.20 -8.50 -20.52
CA HIS A 691 -37.26 -7.13 -21.01
C HIS A 691 -36.73 -6.15 -19.95
N VAL A 692 -35.81 -5.29 -20.38
CA VAL A 692 -35.19 -4.26 -19.54
C VAL A 692 -35.45 -2.90 -20.17
N GLU A 693 -35.90 -1.94 -19.38
CA GLU A 693 -36.23 -0.59 -19.84
C GLU A 693 -35.35 0.45 -19.15
N THR A 694 -34.94 1.46 -19.91
CA THR A 694 -34.37 2.71 -19.37
C THR A 694 -35.08 3.91 -20.01
N ARG A 695 -35.21 4.99 -19.25
CA ARG A 695 -35.78 6.25 -19.70
C ARG A 695 -34.81 7.38 -19.42
N PHE A 696 -34.67 8.30 -20.38
CA PHE A 696 -33.77 9.42 -20.24
C PHE A 696 -34.28 10.64 -21.01
N THR A 697 -34.01 11.83 -20.47
CA THR A 697 -34.40 13.10 -21.08
C THR A 697 -33.24 13.71 -21.85
N LEU A 698 -33.52 14.16 -23.06
CA LEU A 698 -32.60 14.97 -23.87
C LEU A 698 -33.05 16.42 -23.85
N SER A 699 -32.09 17.33 -23.69
CA SER A 699 -32.33 18.78 -23.64
C SER A 699 -31.58 19.55 -24.71
N GLN A 700 -30.68 18.91 -25.46
CA GLN A 700 -29.86 19.55 -26.48
C GLN A 700 -30.04 18.85 -27.83
N PRO A 701 -30.05 19.63 -28.93
CA PRO A 701 -30.05 19.04 -30.26
C PRO A 701 -28.68 18.43 -30.59
N GLY A 702 -28.66 17.44 -31.48
CA GLY A 702 -27.45 16.82 -31.97
C GLY A 702 -27.58 15.31 -32.14
N HIS A 703 -26.45 14.67 -32.47
CA HIS A 703 -26.39 13.23 -32.70
C HIS A 703 -26.00 12.50 -31.41
N TYR A 704 -26.86 11.58 -30.99
CA TYR A 704 -26.67 10.75 -29.80
C TYR A 704 -26.40 9.30 -30.18
N ARG A 705 -25.70 8.59 -29.29
CA ARG A 705 -25.49 7.15 -29.38
C ARG A 705 -25.83 6.50 -28.06
N LEU A 706 -26.80 5.58 -28.08
CA LEU A 706 -27.08 4.70 -26.95
C LEU A 706 -26.31 3.39 -27.13
N ARG A 707 -25.56 3.01 -26.11
CA ARG A 707 -24.92 1.71 -25.98
C ARG A 707 -25.68 0.89 -24.94
N ALA A 708 -26.04 -0.32 -25.31
CA ALA A 708 -26.55 -1.34 -24.40
C ALA A 708 -25.61 -2.54 -24.43
N ALA A 709 -25.23 -3.05 -23.26
CA ALA A 709 -24.42 -4.25 -23.15
C ALA A 709 -25.02 -5.21 -22.12
N THR A 710 -24.88 -6.50 -22.37
CA THR A 710 -25.25 -7.57 -21.44
C THR A 710 -24.13 -8.62 -21.39
N THR A 711 -24.06 -9.37 -20.31
CA THR A 711 -23.08 -10.45 -20.13
C THR A 711 -23.67 -11.60 -19.34
N ASP A 712 -23.20 -12.81 -19.64
CA ASP A 712 -23.55 -14.00 -18.89
C ASP A 712 -22.50 -14.36 -17.80
N LEU A 713 -22.82 -15.38 -16.99
CA LEU A 713 -21.94 -15.89 -15.93
C LEU A 713 -20.64 -16.54 -16.43
N ALA A 714 -20.51 -16.81 -17.73
CA ALA A 714 -19.25 -17.23 -18.34
C ALA A 714 -18.38 -16.02 -18.78
N GLY A 715 -18.89 -14.79 -18.62
CA GLY A 715 -18.25 -13.55 -19.01
C GLY A 715 -18.42 -13.21 -20.50
N ARG A 716 -19.26 -13.93 -21.24
CA ARG A 716 -19.52 -13.64 -22.66
C ARG A 716 -20.47 -12.46 -22.74
N SER A 717 -20.07 -11.41 -23.46
CA SER A 717 -20.83 -10.17 -23.58
C SER A 717 -21.36 -9.95 -24.99
N THR A 718 -22.52 -9.29 -25.07
CA THR A 718 -23.11 -8.78 -26.31
C THR A 718 -23.37 -7.28 -26.18
N VAL A 719 -23.06 -6.51 -27.22
CA VAL A 719 -23.15 -5.05 -27.22
C VAL A 719 -23.93 -4.59 -28.44
N VAL A 720 -24.91 -3.70 -28.22
CA VAL A 720 -25.72 -3.07 -29.26
C VAL A 720 -25.54 -1.56 -29.18
N TRP A 721 -25.42 -0.92 -30.35
CA TRP A 721 -25.37 0.53 -30.50
C TRP A 721 -26.59 1.01 -31.29
N LYS A 722 -27.19 2.11 -30.85
CA LYS A 722 -28.24 2.84 -31.57
C LYS A 722 -27.86 4.30 -31.69
N GLY A 723 -27.58 4.75 -32.91
CA GLY A 723 -27.40 6.17 -33.24
C GLY A 723 -28.76 6.80 -33.56
N PHE A 724 -28.98 8.03 -33.13
CA PHE A 724 -30.20 8.77 -33.43
C PHE A 724 -29.97 10.28 -33.25
N ASN A 725 -30.76 11.10 -33.94
CA ASN A 725 -30.71 12.56 -33.84
C ASN A 725 -31.80 13.08 -32.89
N ALA A 726 -31.48 14.15 -32.18
CA ALA A 726 -32.43 14.91 -31.37
C ALA A 726 -32.42 16.38 -31.78
N GLY A 727 -33.58 17.03 -31.76
CA GLY A 727 -33.76 18.31 -32.48
C GLY A 727 -33.92 18.08 -33.99
N LYS A 728 -34.54 19.04 -34.69
CA LYS A 728 -34.91 18.95 -36.11
C LYS A 728 -33.76 18.53 -37.02
#